data_AF-A0A811U647-F1
#
_entry.id   AF-A0A811U647-F1
#
_cell.length_a   1.000
_cell.length_b   1.000
_cell.length_c   1.000
_cell.angle_alpha   90.00
_cell.angle_beta   90.00
_cell.angle_gamma   90.00
#
_symmetry.space_group_name_H-M   'P 1'
#
loop_
_entity.id
_entity.type
_entity.pdbx_description
1 polymer ?
#
loop_
_entity_poly.entity_id
_entity_poly.type
_entity_poly.pdbx_seq_one_letter_code
_entity_poly.pdbx_strand_id
1 'polypeptide(L)'
;MLHLLETLNNGNCDDCKFARPRSHNIYNGKANSRQRTLRLNEKMLLSLLLLATCLFHINFALEEDEDGPYRGKYLGKINSYHHQVSGDVYAVNEYTFLIIGFNYDGNGADTFFWAGASNRPGPQGFIVPDEYGKTNRLDRYHNKDFTLSLPDRKKITEIKWLAVYDLNNQNNFGDVYIPEEFEPPRAQAGGTFSRRSHNVSSSAIEMLDSKTIRIKDFTYDGLGKRTFFWTGVGAQPSSRGSKIPDEMGYLDPIRKYDKETITLELPGDKTIFDIDWISIYDLADNENFGHVLIADNLNVPPSLVKITPYEFSLPNCRQLHKNLQVSWEVFGPQITLQLSGQVDKNDYMSFGISGSETSSQMIGADVVVAYIDDIRGYSVDYNITSLAPCVQVLGQNKGVCRDDVVGGLDSFQLNTYSRKDGINTITFRRTLISSDSGDKEIRLDKSNYVIWALGQLDSNSEPAFHYVYPKSDILIDFNTTEPINDCFSFTKRPDTPIQIWERVRLHDPTVRTFNAYLGPSGGLRGYQGVTGHVSSGLAWYINGYMTPELYLKRGLTYVFKVRGGNNPHSPEHYHPMVITDEPHGGYDRLSDAKQSEIRVLAGVEFTRRGRPKPTAAGPLCISKYPINYDRRLDDNFPSFKKFNRSLINICPNEEPATLEITPNITWPDTVYYNSFTHANMGWKIHIIDSFSNVRNNAITNVVSMPIKLTLMLYCFIFVAKVMHGL
;
A
#
# COMPACT_ATOMS: atom_id res chain seq x y z
N MET A 1 2.99 -57.59 6.22
CA MET A 1 2.87 -59.05 6.48
C MET A 1 3.16 -59.30 7.96
N LEU A 2 2.97 -60.52 8.47
CA LEU A 2 2.86 -60.84 9.91
C LEU A 2 4.01 -60.27 10.80
N HIS A 3 3.84 -59.80 12.04
CA HIS A 3 3.12 -60.28 13.27
C HIS A 3 3.92 -61.32 14.10
N LEU A 4 4.12 -61.02 15.39
CA LEU A 4 4.53 -61.84 16.58
C LEU A 4 5.49 -60.96 17.44
N LEU A 5 5.29 -60.61 18.74
CA LEU A 5 4.55 -61.18 19.90
C LEU A 5 5.15 -62.54 20.35
N GLU A 6 5.35 -62.84 21.64
CA GLU A 6 4.76 -62.25 22.87
C GLU A 6 5.52 -62.63 24.18
N THR A 7 5.17 -62.00 25.33
CA THR A 7 5.36 -62.46 26.74
C THR A 7 6.78 -62.51 27.38
N LEU A 8 7.00 -62.37 28.72
CA LEU A 8 6.17 -61.92 29.87
C LEU A 8 7.02 -61.50 31.12
N ASN A 9 6.41 -60.69 32.00
CA ASN A 9 6.55 -60.54 33.47
C ASN A 9 7.86 -60.09 34.19
N ASN A 10 7.75 -58.91 34.80
CA ASN A 10 7.86 -58.60 36.25
C ASN A 10 9.01 -59.16 37.12
N GLY A 11 9.79 -58.23 37.67
CA GLY A 11 10.49 -58.34 38.96
C GLY A 11 10.44 -56.99 39.69
N ASN A 12 10.09 -56.97 40.97
CA ASN A 12 9.78 -55.74 41.71
C ASN A 12 10.99 -55.16 42.46
N CYS A 13 11.02 -53.84 42.69
CA CYS A 13 11.96 -53.20 43.62
C CYS A 13 11.56 -53.44 45.09
N ASP A 14 12.51 -53.33 46.02
CA ASP A 14 12.52 -52.27 47.06
C ASP A 14 13.75 -52.27 48.01
N ASP A 15 14.04 -51.08 48.55
CA ASP A 15 14.74 -50.70 49.80
C ASP A 15 16.24 -51.00 50.13
N CYS A 16 17.05 -49.93 49.99
CA CYS A 16 17.87 -49.26 51.04
C CYS A 16 18.78 -50.03 52.05
N LYS A 17 20.12 -49.75 52.03
CA LYS A 17 20.87 -48.98 53.09
C LYS A 17 22.43 -48.86 52.95
N PHE A 18 22.92 -47.67 53.34
CA PHE A 18 24.24 -47.26 53.91
C PHE A 18 25.48 -48.19 54.03
N ALA A 19 26.67 -47.65 53.70
CA ALA A 19 27.91 -47.71 54.51
C ALA A 19 28.99 -46.67 54.08
N ARG A 20 30.07 -46.47 54.89
CA ARG A 20 31.26 -45.61 54.64
C ARG A 20 32.58 -46.41 54.81
N PRO A 21 33.75 -45.89 54.37
CA PRO A 21 34.73 -45.28 55.31
C PRO A 21 35.29 -43.92 54.76
N ARG A 22 35.93 -42.97 55.48
CA ARG A 22 36.96 -42.90 56.57
C ARG A 22 38.38 -43.37 56.14
N SER A 23 39.51 -42.73 56.53
CA SER A 23 39.84 -41.47 57.25
C SER A 23 41.39 -41.22 57.16
N HIS A 24 42.13 -40.25 57.76
CA HIS A 24 41.92 -39.25 58.84
C HIS A 24 43.04 -38.13 58.81
N ASN A 25 43.33 -37.48 59.96
CA ASN A 25 44.52 -36.67 60.34
C ASN A 25 44.71 -35.21 59.82
N ILE A 26 45.17 -34.21 60.62
CA ILE A 26 45.44 -34.13 62.08
C ILE A 26 45.30 -32.67 62.65
N TYR A 27 45.19 -32.57 63.99
CA TYR A 27 45.14 -31.39 64.91
C TYR A 27 46.19 -30.25 64.69
N ASN A 28 46.17 -29.07 65.33
CA ASN A 28 45.46 -28.58 66.56
C ASN A 28 45.32 -27.02 66.60
N GLY A 29 44.46 -26.48 67.48
CA GLY A 29 44.41 -25.03 67.80
C GLY A 29 43.26 -24.62 68.74
N LYS A 30 43.50 -23.78 69.76
CA LYS A 30 42.50 -23.40 70.78
C LYS A 30 41.88 -22.01 70.54
N ALA A 31 40.63 -21.85 70.96
CA ALA A 31 39.87 -20.60 70.89
C ALA A 31 40.26 -19.58 71.98
N ASN A 32 39.89 -18.31 71.77
CA ASN A 32 39.71 -17.34 72.85
C ASN A 32 38.57 -16.37 72.52
N SER A 33 37.96 -15.76 73.54
CA SER A 33 36.62 -15.14 73.43
C SER A 33 36.62 -13.61 73.21
N ARG A 34 35.56 -13.11 72.57
CA ARG A 34 35.07 -11.73 72.73
C ARG A 34 33.62 -11.59 72.28
N GLN A 35 32.68 -11.68 73.22
CA GLN A 35 31.31 -11.24 72.97
C GLN A 35 31.26 -9.70 72.91
N ARG A 36 30.60 -9.14 71.89
CA ARG A 36 30.10 -7.77 71.90
C ARG A 36 28.61 -7.79 71.55
N THR A 37 27.77 -7.57 72.54
CA THR A 37 26.32 -7.44 72.38
C THR A 37 25.98 -6.10 71.72
N LEU A 38 25.62 -6.13 70.44
CA LEU A 38 25.02 -5.00 69.75
C LEU A 38 23.51 -4.95 70.05
N ARG A 39 23.09 -4.02 70.91
CA ARG A 39 21.69 -3.61 70.96
C ARG A 39 21.41 -2.78 69.70
N LEU A 40 20.68 -3.34 68.74
CA LEU A 40 20.11 -2.55 67.65
C LEU A 40 19.03 -1.62 68.24
N ASN A 41 19.07 -0.34 67.90
CA ASN A 41 17.99 0.58 68.22
C ASN A 41 16.78 0.25 67.33
N GLU A 42 15.63 -0.04 67.94
CA GLU A 42 14.37 -0.30 67.22
C GLU A 42 14.02 0.85 66.27
N LYS A 43 14.28 2.10 66.67
CA LYS A 43 14.11 3.30 65.82
C LYS A 43 14.95 3.27 64.53
N MET A 44 16.13 2.65 64.55
CA MET A 44 17.00 2.52 63.38
C MET A 44 16.53 1.38 62.45
N LEU A 45 15.98 0.31 63.03
CA LEU A 45 15.33 -0.75 62.26
C LEU A 45 14.05 -0.22 61.58
N LEU A 46 13.25 0.56 62.31
CA LEU A 46 12.03 1.19 61.79
C LEU A 46 12.35 2.21 60.68
N SER A 47 13.43 3.00 60.81
CA SER A 47 13.86 3.90 59.74
C SER A 47 14.40 3.15 58.52
N LEU A 48 15.09 2.02 58.69
CA LEU A 48 15.48 1.18 57.55
C LEU A 48 14.27 0.52 56.87
N LEU A 49 13.26 0.06 57.62
CA LEU A 49 12.01 -0.43 57.02
C LEU A 49 11.28 0.68 56.25
N LEU A 50 11.14 1.87 56.83
CA LEU A 50 10.51 3.01 56.14
C LEU A 50 11.26 3.40 54.87
N LEU A 51 12.60 3.45 54.92
CA LEU A 51 13.41 3.72 53.73
C LEU A 51 13.28 2.61 52.68
N ALA A 52 13.23 1.34 53.10
CA ALA A 52 13.01 0.21 52.20
C ALA A 52 11.60 0.21 51.58
N THR A 53 10.55 0.59 52.32
CA THR A 53 9.21 0.77 51.75
C THR A 53 9.13 1.96 50.80
N CYS A 54 9.82 3.08 51.09
CA CYS A 54 9.92 4.18 50.14
C CYS A 54 10.68 3.77 48.87
N LEU A 55 11.79 3.00 49.00
CA LEU A 55 12.53 2.47 47.86
C LEU A 55 11.73 1.42 47.07
N PHE A 56 10.82 0.68 47.70
CA PHE A 56 9.85 -0.17 46.99
C PHE A 56 8.78 0.66 46.26
N HIS A 57 8.21 1.68 46.90
CA HIS A 57 7.23 2.58 46.27
C HIS A 57 7.82 3.43 45.14
N ILE A 58 9.14 3.68 45.12
CA ILE A 58 9.84 4.39 44.04
C ILE A 58 10.18 3.45 42.86
N ASN A 59 10.08 2.12 43.01
CA ASN A 59 10.36 1.14 41.95
C ASN A 59 9.11 0.45 41.38
N PHE A 60 7.90 0.94 41.68
CA PHE A 60 6.65 0.58 40.98
C PHE A 60 6.03 1.81 40.31
N ALA A 61 6.86 2.43 39.46
CA ALA A 61 6.45 3.30 38.37
C ALA A 61 7.19 2.88 37.07
N LEU A 62 7.39 1.57 36.90
CA LEU A 62 7.45 1.01 35.56
C LEU A 62 6.04 1.14 34.99
N GLU A 63 5.93 1.66 33.78
CA GLU A 63 4.74 1.39 32.96
C GLU A 63 4.64 -0.13 32.82
N GLU A 64 3.44 -0.70 32.97
CA GLU A 64 3.22 -2.06 32.49
C GLU A 64 3.41 -2.01 30.97
N ASP A 65 4.34 -2.80 30.43
CA ASP A 65 4.50 -2.96 28.99
C ASP A 65 3.18 -3.50 28.43
N GLU A 66 2.30 -2.63 27.95
CA GLU A 66 1.05 -3.05 27.33
C GLU A 66 1.38 -3.85 26.06
N ASP A 67 1.10 -5.15 26.09
CA ASP A 67 1.15 -6.06 24.93
C ASP A 67 0.20 -5.54 23.82
N GLY A 68 0.67 -4.59 23.02
CA GLY A 68 -0.13 -3.87 22.05
C GLY A 68 0.62 -2.72 21.34
N PRO A 69 0.06 -2.19 20.23
CA PRO A 69 0.63 -1.05 19.54
C PRO A 69 0.46 0.24 20.35
N TYR A 70 1.43 1.14 20.29
CA TYR A 70 1.38 2.46 20.96
C TYR A 70 0.07 3.21 20.67
N ARG A 71 -0.71 3.49 21.73
CA ARG A 71 -2.08 4.04 21.70
C ARG A 71 -2.16 5.57 21.83
N GLY A 72 -1.02 6.25 21.93
CA GLY A 72 -0.95 7.64 22.36
C GLY A 72 -0.62 7.73 23.86
N LYS A 73 -0.79 8.91 24.45
CA LYS A 73 -0.40 9.15 25.84
C LYS A 73 -1.53 8.76 26.79
N TYR A 74 -1.28 7.78 27.64
CA TYR A 74 -2.25 7.32 28.65
C TYR A 74 -2.63 8.45 29.62
N LEU A 75 -3.91 8.53 29.97
CA LEU A 75 -4.48 9.50 30.92
C LEU A 75 -4.95 8.83 32.21
N GLY A 76 -5.44 7.59 32.10
CA GLY A 76 -5.91 6.80 33.23
C GLY A 76 -7.12 5.91 32.91
N LYS A 77 -7.43 5.03 33.86
CA LYS A 77 -8.64 4.20 33.86
C LYS A 77 -9.85 5.04 34.31
N ILE A 78 -11.02 4.79 33.74
CA ILE A 78 -12.26 5.45 34.16
C ILE A 78 -12.65 4.96 35.57
N ASN A 79 -12.82 5.89 36.50
CA ASN A 79 -13.31 5.67 37.85
C ASN A 79 -14.79 5.23 37.81
N SER A 80 -15.06 3.93 37.96
CA SER A 80 -16.43 3.39 37.99
C SER A 80 -17.17 3.76 39.28
N TYR A 81 -18.31 4.46 39.17
CA TYR A 81 -19.24 4.68 40.29
C TYR A 81 -20.57 3.94 40.11
N HIS A 82 -21.15 3.99 38.91
CA HIS A 82 -22.44 3.38 38.59
C HIS A 82 -22.47 2.81 37.16
N HIS A 83 -23.53 2.08 36.82
CA HIS A 83 -23.84 1.64 35.45
C HIS A 83 -22.74 0.85 34.72
N GLN A 84 -21.84 0.20 35.48
CA GLN A 84 -20.71 -0.59 34.97
C GLN A 84 -19.73 0.21 34.08
N VAL A 85 -19.72 1.55 34.21
CA VAL A 85 -18.87 2.45 33.44
C VAL A 85 -17.40 2.14 33.70
N SER A 86 -16.70 1.64 32.69
CA SER A 86 -15.29 1.26 32.78
C SER A 86 -14.64 1.31 31.40
N GLY A 87 -13.31 1.43 31.37
CA GLY A 87 -12.48 1.54 30.17
C GLY A 87 -11.19 2.28 30.49
N ASP A 88 -10.22 2.23 29.58
CA ASP A 88 -8.89 2.83 29.74
C ASP A 88 -8.70 3.94 28.70
N VAL A 89 -8.27 5.12 29.13
CA VAL A 89 -8.32 6.35 28.31
C VAL A 89 -6.93 6.88 27.96
N TYR A 90 -6.73 7.19 26.68
CA TYR A 90 -5.52 7.74 26.11
C TYR A 90 -5.85 9.01 25.32
N ALA A 91 -4.91 9.93 25.22
CA ALA A 91 -4.96 11.02 24.25
C ALA A 91 -4.23 10.62 22.96
N VAL A 92 -4.92 10.72 21.83
CA VAL A 92 -4.36 10.49 20.48
C VAL A 92 -3.66 11.75 19.98
N ASN A 93 -4.25 12.92 20.25
CA ASN A 93 -3.74 14.24 19.85
C ASN A 93 -4.36 15.32 20.76
N GLU A 94 -4.18 16.61 20.45
CA GLU A 94 -4.72 17.72 21.26
C GLU A 94 -6.26 17.85 21.29
N TYR A 95 -7.01 17.13 20.45
CA TYR A 95 -8.48 17.16 20.36
C TYR A 95 -9.19 15.81 20.63
N THR A 96 -8.46 14.69 20.55
CA THR A 96 -9.05 13.35 20.40
C THR A 96 -8.58 12.39 21.50
N PHE A 97 -9.53 11.78 22.19
CA PHE A 97 -9.32 10.65 23.09
C PHE A 97 -9.47 9.33 22.33
N LEU A 98 -8.79 8.29 22.79
CA LEU A 98 -9.05 6.88 22.50
C LEU A 98 -9.49 6.23 23.82
N ILE A 99 -10.59 5.49 23.80
CA ILE A 99 -11.04 4.67 24.92
C ILE A 99 -10.96 3.21 24.49
N ILE A 100 -10.31 2.39 25.32
CA ILE A 100 -10.15 0.94 25.13
C ILE A 100 -11.01 0.20 26.15
N GLY A 101 -11.60 -0.93 25.75
CA GLY A 101 -12.36 -1.82 26.64
C GLY A 101 -13.61 -1.19 27.24
N PHE A 102 -14.23 -0.21 26.57
CA PHE A 102 -15.31 0.57 27.19
C PHE A 102 -16.59 -0.25 27.41
N ASN A 103 -17.15 -0.15 28.61
CA ASN A 103 -18.40 -0.76 29.02
C ASN A 103 -19.34 0.28 29.66
N TYR A 104 -20.64 0.18 29.39
CA TYR A 104 -21.71 0.96 30.05
C TYR A 104 -23.04 0.22 29.85
N ASP A 105 -23.82 0.05 30.92
CA ASP A 105 -25.00 -0.84 30.92
C ASP A 105 -26.21 -0.35 30.11
N GLY A 106 -26.27 0.94 29.76
CA GLY A 106 -27.36 1.56 29.00
C GLY A 106 -28.59 2.00 29.80
N ASN A 107 -28.60 1.83 31.13
CA ASN A 107 -29.76 2.03 31.99
C ASN A 107 -29.93 3.47 32.54
N GLY A 108 -29.01 4.39 32.26
CA GLY A 108 -29.09 5.80 32.69
C GLY A 108 -30.22 6.59 32.03
N ALA A 109 -30.71 7.65 32.68
CA ALA A 109 -31.90 8.36 32.19
C ALA A 109 -31.56 9.22 30.96
N ASP A 110 -30.65 10.19 31.09
CA ASP A 110 -30.23 11.09 30.02
C ASP A 110 -28.71 11.24 30.00
N THR A 111 -28.03 10.15 29.61
CA THR A 111 -26.59 9.96 29.79
C THR A 111 -25.77 10.26 28.54
N PHE A 112 -24.68 11.00 28.70
CA PHE A 112 -23.79 11.44 27.62
C PHE A 112 -22.31 11.25 27.99
N PHE A 113 -21.43 11.24 26.98
CA PHE A 113 -20.04 11.64 27.21
C PHE A 113 -20.02 13.15 27.47
N TRP A 114 -19.37 13.56 28.55
CA TRP A 114 -19.49 14.89 29.14
C TRP A 114 -18.11 15.38 29.60
N ALA A 115 -17.77 16.63 29.32
CA ALA A 115 -16.47 17.18 29.69
C ALA A 115 -16.58 18.62 30.23
N GLY A 116 -15.60 19.05 31.02
CA GLY A 116 -15.62 20.40 31.59
C GLY A 116 -14.31 20.83 32.27
N ALA A 117 -14.21 22.14 32.53
CA ALA A 117 -13.04 22.79 33.11
C ALA A 117 -13.13 22.99 34.65
N SER A 118 -14.26 22.59 35.26
CA SER A 118 -14.46 22.61 36.72
C SER A 118 -13.53 21.62 37.41
N ASN A 119 -13.21 21.85 38.69
CA ASN A 119 -12.37 20.94 39.48
C ASN A 119 -13.01 19.56 39.79
N ARG A 120 -14.28 19.33 39.40
CA ARG A 120 -15.01 18.05 39.48
C ARG A 120 -16.08 17.97 38.38
N PRO A 121 -16.44 16.76 37.91
CA PRO A 121 -17.65 16.52 37.12
C PRO A 121 -18.92 17.11 37.75
N GLY A 122 -19.81 17.61 36.91
CA GLY A 122 -21.04 18.29 37.33
C GLY A 122 -21.79 18.93 36.15
N PRO A 123 -22.89 19.65 36.38
CA PRO A 123 -23.74 20.20 35.33
C PRO A 123 -23.10 21.37 34.54
N GLN A 124 -21.92 21.86 34.95
CA GLN A 124 -21.16 22.90 34.25
C GLN A 124 -20.12 22.28 33.31
N GLY A 125 -20.61 21.68 32.22
CA GLY A 125 -19.83 21.01 31.20
C GLY A 125 -20.48 21.09 29.81
N PHE A 126 -20.04 20.24 28.88
CA PHE A 126 -20.60 20.12 27.53
C PHE A 126 -20.60 18.68 27.03
N ILE A 127 -21.51 18.37 26.09
CA ILE A 127 -21.58 17.05 25.44
C ILE A 127 -20.36 16.86 24.54
N VAL A 128 -19.66 15.74 24.71
CA VAL A 128 -18.70 15.23 23.73
C VAL A 128 -19.47 14.30 22.78
N PRO A 129 -19.39 14.50 21.44
CA PRO A 129 -20.08 13.61 20.49
C PRO A 129 -19.60 12.16 20.58
N ASP A 130 -20.48 11.21 20.27
CA ASP A 130 -20.18 9.77 20.16
C ASP A 130 -19.17 9.46 19.04
N GLU A 131 -18.77 8.19 18.91
CA GLU A 131 -17.85 7.72 17.87
C GLU A 131 -18.38 7.86 16.43
N TYR A 132 -19.63 8.26 16.26
CA TYR A 132 -20.29 8.59 14.98
C TYR A 132 -20.55 10.09 14.81
N GLY A 133 -20.06 10.94 15.72
CA GLY A 133 -20.23 12.40 15.71
C GLY A 133 -21.62 12.88 16.15
N LYS A 134 -22.40 12.08 16.87
CA LYS A 134 -23.76 12.41 17.34
C LYS A 134 -23.74 12.87 18.80
N THR A 135 -24.67 13.75 19.16
CA THR A 135 -24.87 14.22 20.54
C THR A 135 -26.18 13.66 21.13
N ASN A 136 -26.41 12.36 20.94
CA ASN A 136 -27.60 11.66 21.46
C ASN A 136 -27.29 11.03 22.83
N ARG A 137 -28.33 10.68 23.59
CA ARG A 137 -28.22 9.81 24.78
C ARG A 137 -27.49 8.51 24.38
N LEU A 138 -26.54 8.09 25.21
CA LEU A 138 -25.75 6.88 24.99
C LEU A 138 -26.60 5.62 25.08
N ASP A 139 -26.45 4.75 24.09
CA ASP A 139 -26.88 3.35 24.13
C ASP A 139 -25.92 2.50 25.00
N ARG A 140 -26.19 1.19 25.10
CA ARG A 140 -25.34 0.24 25.84
C ARG A 140 -24.02 -0.04 25.11
N TYR A 141 -22.90 -0.01 25.84
CA TYR A 141 -21.58 -0.39 25.34
C TYR A 141 -21.08 -1.66 26.05
N HIS A 142 -20.36 -2.52 25.32
CA HIS A 142 -19.79 -3.77 25.82
C HIS A 142 -18.41 -4.00 25.21
N ASN A 143 -17.36 -3.88 26.03
CA ASN A 143 -15.94 -4.02 25.68
C ASN A 143 -15.59 -3.44 24.28
N LYS A 144 -15.90 -2.15 24.07
CA LYS A 144 -15.76 -1.48 22.79
C LYS A 144 -14.58 -0.49 22.79
N ASP A 145 -13.79 -0.53 21.73
CA ASP A 145 -12.72 0.43 21.48
C ASP A 145 -13.21 1.50 20.49
N PHE A 146 -13.00 2.79 20.81
CA PHE A 146 -13.37 3.91 19.93
C PHE A 146 -12.68 5.22 20.31
N THR A 147 -12.69 6.18 19.38
CA THR A 147 -12.19 7.54 19.59
C THR A 147 -13.31 8.55 19.82
N LEU A 148 -13.12 9.48 20.75
CA LEU A 148 -14.00 10.64 20.96
C LEU A 148 -13.23 11.92 20.62
N SER A 149 -13.79 12.77 19.77
CA SER A 149 -13.19 14.06 19.39
C SER A 149 -13.97 15.21 20.02
N LEU A 150 -13.27 16.15 20.64
CA LEU A 150 -13.88 17.30 21.29
C LEU A 150 -14.58 18.24 20.28
N PRO A 151 -15.78 18.74 20.61
CA PRO A 151 -16.54 19.65 19.75
C PRO A 151 -15.87 21.03 19.65
N ASP A 152 -16.26 21.82 18.65
CA ASP A 152 -15.83 23.21 18.43
C ASP A 152 -14.30 23.44 18.34
N ARG A 153 -13.51 22.36 18.16
CA ARG A 153 -12.04 22.37 18.26
C ARG A 153 -11.52 22.75 19.67
N LYS A 154 -12.30 22.47 20.72
CA LYS A 154 -11.82 22.56 22.11
C LYS A 154 -10.67 21.58 22.32
N LYS A 155 -9.67 21.97 23.09
CA LYS A 155 -8.50 21.13 23.37
C LYS A 155 -8.67 20.30 24.63
N ILE A 156 -7.98 19.16 24.69
CA ILE A 156 -7.89 18.34 25.91
C ILE A 156 -7.28 19.16 27.06
N THR A 157 -6.38 20.09 26.76
CA THR A 157 -5.79 21.04 27.73
C THR A 157 -6.75 22.14 28.23
N GLU A 158 -7.97 22.24 27.71
CA GLU A 158 -8.99 23.22 28.12
C GLU A 158 -10.02 22.62 29.11
N ILE A 159 -9.92 21.33 29.40
CA ILE A 159 -10.81 20.59 30.31
C ILE A 159 -10.01 19.85 31.38
N LYS A 160 -10.62 19.61 32.54
CA LYS A 160 -10.00 18.92 33.68
C LYS A 160 -10.44 17.46 33.83
N TRP A 161 -11.53 17.07 33.17
CA TRP A 161 -12.08 15.73 33.24
C TRP A 161 -12.92 15.41 32.00
N LEU A 162 -13.01 14.11 31.70
CA LEU A 162 -13.97 13.48 30.80
C LEU A 162 -14.79 12.49 31.64
N ALA A 163 -16.11 12.45 31.45
CA ALA A 163 -17.02 11.65 32.26
C ALA A 163 -18.17 11.05 31.44
N VAL A 164 -18.78 10.00 31.99
CA VAL A 164 -20.09 9.48 31.59
C VAL A 164 -21.10 10.00 32.60
N TYR A 165 -21.97 10.92 32.16
CA TYR A 165 -22.76 11.75 33.06
C TYR A 165 -24.24 11.79 32.65
N ASP A 166 -25.14 11.61 33.61
CA ASP A 166 -26.60 11.69 33.44
C ASP A 166 -27.09 13.10 33.78
N LEU A 167 -27.52 13.84 32.76
CA LEU A 167 -27.95 15.24 32.90
C LEU A 167 -29.29 15.38 33.64
N ASN A 168 -30.19 14.40 33.50
CA ASN A 168 -31.49 14.41 34.18
C ASN A 168 -31.32 14.23 35.69
N ASN A 169 -30.46 13.30 36.11
CA ASN A 169 -30.20 13.00 37.53
C ASN A 169 -29.02 13.79 38.12
N GLN A 170 -28.31 14.56 37.30
CA GLN A 170 -27.04 15.24 37.64
C GLN A 170 -26.01 14.31 38.29
N ASN A 171 -25.94 13.06 37.82
CA ASN A 171 -25.13 12.02 38.43
C ASN A 171 -23.95 11.63 37.54
N ASN A 172 -22.79 11.41 38.15
CA ASN A 172 -21.57 10.97 37.51
C ASN A 172 -21.47 9.45 37.62
N PHE A 173 -21.48 8.74 36.49
CA PHE A 173 -21.39 7.28 36.49
C PHE A 173 -19.95 6.78 36.41
N GLY A 174 -19.06 7.58 35.80
CA GLY A 174 -17.62 7.41 35.91
C GLY A 174 -16.84 8.53 35.21
N ASP A 175 -15.65 8.84 35.73
CA ASP A 175 -14.79 9.92 35.21
C ASP A 175 -13.32 9.51 35.04
N VAL A 176 -12.60 10.27 34.24
CA VAL A 176 -11.13 10.32 34.22
C VAL A 176 -10.70 11.78 34.29
N TYR A 177 -9.70 12.08 35.12
CA TYR A 177 -9.15 13.42 35.26
C TYR A 177 -7.94 13.60 34.35
N ILE A 178 -7.76 14.82 33.83
CA ILE A 178 -6.63 15.19 32.98
C ILE A 178 -5.59 15.90 33.87
N PRO A 179 -4.31 15.47 33.85
CA PRO A 179 -3.26 16.10 34.65
C PRO A 179 -3.08 17.60 34.32
N GLU A 180 -2.81 18.44 35.33
CA GLU A 180 -2.71 19.89 35.10
C GLU A 180 -1.49 20.29 34.23
N GLU A 181 -0.44 19.46 34.18
CA GLU A 181 0.73 19.61 33.29
C GLU A 181 0.66 18.66 32.07
N PHE A 182 -0.55 18.31 31.62
CA PHE A 182 -0.74 17.40 30.49
C PHE A 182 -0.35 18.01 29.13
N GLU A 183 0.83 17.65 28.62
CA GLU A 183 1.15 17.84 27.19
C GLU A 183 0.48 16.76 26.31
N PRO A 184 -0.41 17.11 25.36
CA PRO A 184 -0.96 16.17 24.39
C PRO A 184 0.06 15.75 23.32
N PRO A 185 -0.07 14.54 22.73
CA PRO A 185 0.77 14.13 21.61
C PRO A 185 0.59 15.03 20.39
N ARG A 186 1.70 15.37 19.74
CA ARG A 186 1.75 16.26 18.56
C ARG A 186 2.96 15.92 17.70
N ALA A 187 2.88 16.22 16.39
CA ALA A 187 4.04 16.04 15.51
C ALA A 187 5.24 16.86 16.04
N GLN A 188 6.41 16.23 16.10
CA GLN A 188 7.61 16.83 16.71
C GLN A 188 8.71 17.04 15.67
N ALA A 189 9.48 18.12 15.83
CA ALA A 189 10.64 18.41 14.99
C ALA A 189 11.88 17.70 15.56
N GLY A 190 12.59 16.96 14.70
CA GLY A 190 13.87 16.34 15.01
C GLY A 190 15.06 17.14 14.47
N GLY A 191 16.23 16.49 14.41
CA GLY A 191 17.43 17.09 13.86
C GLY A 191 17.42 17.26 12.33
N THR A 192 18.55 17.74 11.80
CA THR A 192 18.87 17.75 10.37
C THR A 192 19.84 16.62 10.04
N PHE A 193 19.86 16.16 8.78
CA PHE A 193 20.87 15.19 8.33
C PHE A 193 22.29 15.77 8.38
N SER A 194 23.20 15.06 9.05
CA SER A 194 24.63 15.39 9.12
C SER A 194 25.26 15.30 7.74
N ARG A 195 25.86 16.39 7.25
CA ARG A 195 26.53 16.42 5.94
C ARG A 195 27.90 15.75 6.05
N ARG A 196 28.05 14.48 5.63
CA ARG A 196 29.35 13.77 5.60
C ARG A 196 29.86 13.62 4.17
N SER A 197 29.11 12.92 3.32
CA SER A 197 29.46 12.68 1.91
C SER A 197 28.18 12.68 1.03
N HIS A 198 28.34 12.44 -0.28
CA HIS A 198 27.25 12.31 -1.26
C HIS A 198 26.19 13.42 -1.29
N ASN A 199 26.59 14.65 -0.90
CA ASN A 199 25.75 15.83 -0.75
C ASN A 199 24.51 15.65 0.17
N VAL A 200 24.54 14.64 1.06
CA VAL A 200 23.42 14.32 1.94
C VAL A 200 23.09 15.48 2.86
N SER A 201 21.87 16.03 2.72
CA SER A 201 21.39 17.15 3.52
C SER A 201 19.86 17.26 3.53
N SER A 202 19.33 17.96 4.53
CA SER A 202 17.90 18.21 4.71
C SER A 202 17.65 19.49 5.51
N SER A 203 16.40 19.97 5.52
CA SER A 203 15.82 20.73 6.63
C SER A 203 15.53 19.81 7.82
N ALA A 204 15.02 20.35 8.94
CA ALA A 204 14.67 19.54 10.10
C ALA A 204 13.63 18.46 9.74
N ILE A 205 13.80 17.24 10.27
CA ILE A 205 12.80 16.17 10.10
C ILE A 205 11.56 16.44 10.97
N GLU A 206 10.42 15.89 10.59
CA GLU A 206 9.17 15.93 11.36
C GLU A 206 8.71 14.50 11.65
N MET A 207 8.74 14.09 12.91
CA MET A 207 8.11 12.85 13.37
C MET A 207 6.60 13.14 13.49
N LEU A 208 5.81 12.62 12.56
CA LEU A 208 4.39 12.98 12.41
C LEU A 208 3.48 12.16 13.32
N ASP A 209 3.82 10.89 13.46
CA ASP A 209 3.18 9.88 14.30
C ASP A 209 4.22 8.80 14.66
N SER A 210 3.84 7.80 15.46
CA SER A 210 4.74 6.74 15.94
C SER A 210 5.39 5.88 14.86
N LYS A 211 5.00 5.97 13.57
CA LYS A 211 5.63 5.22 12.45
C LYS A 211 5.98 6.09 11.23
N THR A 212 5.45 7.30 11.10
CA THR A 212 5.64 8.18 9.93
C THR A 212 6.60 9.33 10.22
N ILE A 213 7.62 9.49 9.35
CA ILE A 213 8.61 10.59 9.44
C ILE A 213 8.66 11.34 8.10
N ARG A 214 8.60 12.67 8.14
CA ARG A 214 8.78 13.54 6.97
C ARG A 214 10.17 14.17 6.97
N ILE A 215 10.84 14.14 5.82
CA ILE A 215 12.13 14.80 5.60
C ILE A 215 11.90 15.90 4.57
N LYS A 216 12.19 17.15 4.94
CA LYS A 216 12.03 18.34 4.10
C LYS A 216 13.34 18.74 3.44
N ASP A 217 13.26 19.28 2.23
CA ASP A 217 14.40 19.75 1.42
C ASP A 217 15.52 18.70 1.26
N PHE A 218 15.14 17.41 1.23
CA PHE A 218 16.08 16.30 1.17
C PHE A 218 16.87 16.29 -0.14
N THR A 219 18.18 16.15 -0.02
CA THR A 219 19.13 16.14 -1.13
C THR A 219 20.14 15.01 -0.94
N TYR A 220 20.38 14.23 -1.99
CA TYR A 220 21.38 13.16 -2.07
C TYR A 220 21.76 12.99 -3.55
N ASP A 221 23.05 12.87 -3.87
CA ASP A 221 23.53 12.95 -5.26
C ASP A 221 23.21 11.74 -6.14
N GLY A 222 22.93 10.57 -5.56
CA GLY A 222 22.63 9.33 -6.29
C GLY A 222 23.85 8.53 -6.74
N LEU A 223 25.05 8.80 -6.21
CA LEU A 223 26.31 8.20 -6.68
C LEU A 223 26.82 7.00 -5.84
N GLY A 224 26.12 6.62 -4.76
CA GLY A 224 26.42 5.41 -4.00
C GLY A 224 26.00 4.12 -4.71
N LYS A 225 26.52 2.97 -4.25
CA LYS A 225 26.37 1.66 -4.92
C LYS A 225 25.14 0.89 -4.45
N ARG A 226 24.93 0.87 -3.14
CA ARG A 226 23.88 0.13 -2.42
C ARG A 226 23.40 0.97 -1.25
N THR A 227 23.00 2.20 -1.56
CA THR A 227 22.55 3.20 -0.59
C THR A 227 21.08 3.01 -0.24
N PHE A 228 20.74 2.98 1.04
CA PHE A 228 19.35 2.86 1.52
C PHE A 228 19.03 3.93 2.57
N PHE A 229 17.73 4.19 2.77
CA PHE A 229 17.26 4.68 4.07
C PHE A 229 17.46 3.55 5.09
N TRP A 230 18.16 3.84 6.18
CA TRP A 230 18.70 2.83 7.09
C TRP A 230 18.51 3.30 8.53
N THR A 231 18.19 2.39 9.46
CA THR A 231 17.88 2.75 10.85
C THR A 231 18.27 1.66 11.82
N GLY A 232 18.39 1.99 13.11
CA GLY A 232 18.71 1.04 14.16
C GLY A 232 18.98 1.71 15.49
N VAL A 233 19.56 0.94 16.41
CA VAL A 233 19.90 1.34 17.78
C VAL A 233 21.42 1.54 17.95
N GLY A 234 21.82 2.10 19.09
CA GLY A 234 23.18 2.51 19.42
C GLY A 234 23.52 3.93 18.96
N ALA A 235 24.42 4.61 19.67
CA ALA A 235 24.71 6.04 19.48
C ALA A 235 25.27 6.49 18.10
N GLN A 236 25.54 5.57 17.16
CA GLN A 236 25.97 5.87 15.79
C GLN A 236 25.48 4.80 14.79
N PRO A 237 25.19 5.19 13.53
CA PRO A 237 24.83 4.27 12.46
C PRO A 237 25.87 3.19 12.18
N SER A 238 25.39 1.97 11.93
CA SER A 238 26.22 0.81 11.60
C SER A 238 25.52 -0.16 10.64
N SER A 239 26.28 -1.09 10.07
CA SER A 239 25.78 -2.14 9.17
C SER A 239 24.86 -3.19 9.83
N ARG A 240 24.58 -3.09 11.13
CA ARG A 240 23.61 -3.92 11.87
C ARG A 240 22.19 -3.32 11.94
N GLY A 241 21.95 -2.21 11.24
CA GLY A 241 20.60 -1.63 11.12
C GLY A 241 19.66 -2.46 10.24
N SER A 242 18.50 -1.87 9.95
CA SER A 242 17.50 -2.38 9.01
C SER A 242 17.14 -1.33 7.96
N LYS A 243 16.68 -1.77 6.78
CA LYS A 243 16.16 -0.86 5.75
C LYS A 243 14.86 -0.20 6.21
N ILE A 244 14.69 1.08 5.88
CA ILE A 244 13.38 1.71 5.78
C ILE A 244 13.00 1.70 4.29
N PRO A 245 11.77 1.33 3.91
CA PRO A 245 11.30 1.48 2.52
C PRO A 245 11.37 2.94 2.04
N ASP A 246 11.57 3.17 0.74
CA ASP A 246 11.52 4.52 0.17
C ASP A 246 10.10 5.13 0.20
N GLU A 247 9.94 6.38 -0.27
CA GLU A 247 8.65 7.08 -0.21
C GLU A 247 7.51 6.40 -1.00
N MET A 248 7.83 5.37 -1.80
CA MET A 248 6.88 4.56 -2.56
C MET A 248 6.79 3.12 -2.04
N GLY A 249 7.74 2.68 -1.21
CA GLY A 249 7.75 1.37 -0.55
C GLY A 249 8.82 0.39 -1.05
N TYR A 250 9.76 0.84 -1.88
CA TYR A 250 10.84 0.00 -2.41
C TYR A 250 11.94 -0.23 -1.39
N LEU A 251 12.58 -1.40 -1.51
CA LEU A 251 13.77 -1.77 -0.75
C LEU A 251 15.02 -1.82 -1.65
N ASP A 252 14.91 -1.28 -2.86
CA ASP A 252 15.99 -1.07 -3.84
C ASP A 252 16.91 0.09 -3.38
N PRO A 253 18.12 0.25 -3.94
CA PRO A 253 18.97 1.39 -3.67
C PRO A 253 18.25 2.71 -4.01
N ILE A 254 18.34 3.68 -3.11
CA ILE A 254 17.55 4.92 -3.21
C ILE A 254 18.06 5.80 -4.37
N ARG A 255 17.10 6.46 -5.05
CA ARG A 255 17.36 7.35 -6.19
C ARG A 255 18.09 8.63 -5.76
N LYS A 256 18.49 9.44 -6.75
CA LYS A 256 18.86 10.85 -6.52
C LYS A 256 17.65 11.65 -6.01
N TYR A 257 17.90 12.59 -5.09
CA TYR A 257 16.92 13.59 -4.63
C TYR A 257 17.50 15.02 -4.71
N ASP A 258 16.68 16.00 -5.09
CA ASP A 258 17.07 17.42 -5.15
C ASP A 258 16.03 18.33 -4.49
N LYS A 259 16.27 18.65 -3.20
CA LYS A 259 15.40 19.46 -2.33
C LYS A 259 13.95 18.97 -2.25
N GLU A 260 13.77 17.66 -2.22
CA GLU A 260 12.45 17.04 -2.21
C GLU A 260 11.89 16.93 -0.79
N THR A 261 10.57 17.00 -0.64
CA THR A 261 9.91 16.67 0.64
C THR A 261 9.33 15.27 0.55
N ILE A 262 9.99 14.32 1.21
CA ILE A 262 9.61 12.91 1.24
C ILE A 262 8.99 12.55 2.59
N THR A 263 8.18 11.49 2.61
CA THR A 263 7.60 10.94 3.84
C THR A 263 7.85 9.44 3.84
N LEU A 264 8.53 8.97 4.88
CA LEU A 264 8.92 7.57 5.08
C LEU A 264 8.05 6.92 6.15
N GLU A 265 7.97 5.60 6.10
CA GLU A 265 7.22 4.76 7.04
C GLU A 265 8.13 3.66 7.57
N LEU A 266 8.20 3.51 8.89
CA LEU A 266 9.02 2.48 9.52
C LEU A 266 8.42 1.08 9.26
N PRO A 267 9.25 0.10 8.85
CA PRO A 267 8.78 -1.19 8.36
C PRO A 267 8.11 -2.02 9.45
N GLY A 268 7.12 -2.84 9.09
CA GLY A 268 6.54 -3.81 10.00
C GLY A 268 5.83 -3.20 11.19
N ASP A 269 6.14 -3.74 12.36
CA ASP A 269 5.75 -3.25 13.68
C ASP A 269 6.52 -1.98 14.09
N LYS A 270 7.83 -1.92 13.83
CA LYS A 270 8.77 -0.87 14.27
C LYS A 270 8.23 0.55 14.29
N THR A 271 8.42 1.21 15.42
CA THR A 271 8.03 2.57 15.72
C THR A 271 9.24 3.49 15.86
N ILE A 272 9.00 4.79 16.01
CA ILE A 272 10.03 5.79 16.33
C ILE A 272 10.65 5.59 17.73
N PHE A 273 10.07 4.73 18.57
CA PHE A 273 10.60 4.37 19.89
C PHE A 273 11.60 3.20 19.81
N ASP A 274 11.64 2.47 18.69
CA ASP A 274 12.53 1.30 18.47
C ASP A 274 13.87 1.66 17.79
N ILE A 275 14.16 2.95 17.62
CA ILE A 275 15.27 3.45 16.80
C ILE A 275 15.95 4.71 17.39
N ASP A 276 17.28 4.73 17.37
CA ASP A 276 18.08 5.84 17.90
C ASP A 276 18.55 6.80 16.78
N TRP A 277 18.52 6.34 15.52
CA TRP A 277 19.01 7.10 14.37
C TRP A 277 18.40 6.67 13.04
N ILE A 278 18.42 7.59 12.08
CA ILE A 278 18.15 7.33 10.66
C ILE A 278 19.32 7.84 9.84
N SER A 279 19.78 7.03 8.89
CA SER A 279 20.98 7.24 8.09
C SER A 279 20.70 7.00 6.61
N ILE A 280 21.41 7.76 5.76
CA ILE A 280 21.68 7.40 4.38
C ILE A 280 22.95 6.56 4.41
N TYR A 281 22.81 5.24 4.19
CA TYR A 281 23.86 4.27 4.46
C TYR A 281 24.10 3.38 3.25
N ASP A 282 25.36 3.20 2.84
CA ASP A 282 25.76 2.32 1.74
C ASP A 282 26.24 0.96 2.26
N LEU A 283 25.57 -0.12 1.84
CA LEU A 283 25.88 -1.50 2.25
C LEU A 283 26.97 -2.18 1.40
N ALA A 284 27.52 -1.55 0.37
CA ALA A 284 28.68 -2.08 -0.35
C ALA A 284 29.98 -1.65 0.35
N ASP A 285 30.09 -0.36 0.68
CA ASP A 285 31.29 0.22 1.30
C ASP A 285 31.17 0.38 2.83
N ASN A 286 30.00 0.11 3.41
CA ASN A 286 29.66 0.26 4.84
C ASN A 286 29.77 1.73 5.34
N GLU A 287 29.50 2.70 4.47
CA GLU A 287 29.64 4.13 4.77
C GLU A 287 28.31 4.79 5.17
N ASN A 288 28.36 5.64 6.19
CA ASN A 288 27.30 6.56 6.59
C ASN A 288 27.50 7.92 5.90
N PHE A 289 26.76 8.17 4.80
CA PHE A 289 26.83 9.42 4.03
C PHE A 289 26.21 10.62 4.76
N GLY A 290 25.26 10.34 5.67
CA GLY A 290 24.69 11.30 6.58
C GLY A 290 23.60 10.68 7.44
N HIS A 291 23.40 11.21 8.64
CA HIS A 291 22.43 10.69 9.60
C HIS A 291 21.82 11.79 10.48
N VAL A 292 20.69 11.46 11.08
CA VAL A 292 20.00 12.24 12.10
C VAL A 292 19.75 11.32 13.29
N LEU A 293 20.00 11.82 14.50
CA LEU A 293 19.65 11.11 15.74
C LEU A 293 18.17 11.37 16.07
N ILE A 294 17.50 10.34 16.56
CA ILE A 294 16.18 10.43 17.18
C ILE A 294 16.40 10.81 18.65
N ALA A 295 15.43 11.51 19.25
CA ALA A 295 15.49 11.89 20.66
C ALA A 295 14.71 10.89 21.52
N ASP A 296 15.17 10.66 22.74
CA ASP A 296 14.43 9.86 23.73
C ASP A 296 13.10 10.56 24.11
N ASN A 297 12.10 9.78 24.52
CA ASN A 297 10.84 10.27 25.14
C ASN A 297 9.97 11.17 24.24
N LEU A 298 9.86 10.87 22.94
CA LEU A 298 9.06 11.63 21.97
C LEU A 298 7.53 11.48 22.17
N ASN A 299 6.88 12.54 22.65
CA ASN A 299 5.42 12.64 22.78
C ASN A 299 4.73 12.92 21.41
N VAL A 300 4.71 11.92 20.52
CA VAL A 300 4.10 11.95 19.17
C VAL A 300 2.76 11.20 19.10
N PRO A 301 1.84 11.52 18.18
CA PRO A 301 0.58 10.80 18.01
C PRO A 301 0.78 9.31 17.68
N PRO A 302 -0.17 8.43 18.02
CA PRO A 302 -0.17 7.06 17.53
C PRO A 302 -0.44 7.01 16.02
N SER A 303 0.18 6.06 15.33
CA SER A 303 0.01 5.91 13.89
C SER A 303 -1.35 5.34 13.51
N LEU A 304 -1.97 5.88 12.45
CA LEU A 304 -3.18 5.33 11.83
C LEU A 304 -2.89 4.19 10.83
N VAL A 305 -1.64 3.73 10.77
CA VAL A 305 -1.20 2.60 9.94
C VAL A 305 -1.69 1.29 10.57
N LYS A 306 -2.58 0.57 9.87
CA LYS A 306 -2.94 -0.81 10.27
C LYS A 306 -1.75 -1.73 9.97
N ILE A 307 -1.19 -2.34 11.00
CA ILE A 307 -0.25 -3.44 10.89
C ILE A 307 -1.04 -4.74 10.73
N THR A 308 -0.66 -5.59 9.78
CA THR A 308 -1.17 -6.95 9.60
C THR A 308 0.01 -7.91 9.68
N PRO A 309 0.12 -8.75 10.74
CA PRO A 309 1.22 -9.69 10.90
C PRO A 309 1.38 -10.63 9.71
N TYR A 310 2.62 -10.96 9.34
CA TYR A 310 2.91 -11.98 8.34
C TYR A 310 3.01 -13.36 9.02
N GLU A 311 2.12 -14.28 8.64
CA GLU A 311 2.16 -15.69 9.01
C GLU A 311 3.01 -16.46 7.99
N PHE A 312 4.28 -16.74 8.33
CA PHE A 312 5.18 -17.51 7.46
C PHE A 312 4.96 -19.02 7.59
N SER A 313 5.15 -19.75 6.49
CA SER A 313 4.98 -21.22 6.42
C SER A 313 6.12 -21.95 5.71
N LEU A 314 7.10 -21.21 5.18
CA LEU A 314 8.32 -21.72 4.53
C LEU A 314 9.53 -21.13 5.28
N PRO A 315 10.71 -21.81 5.28
CA PRO A 315 11.84 -21.43 6.11
C PRO A 315 12.49 -20.11 5.67
N ASN A 316 12.55 -19.83 4.36
CA ASN A 316 13.12 -18.60 3.84
C ASN A 316 12.04 -17.59 3.46
N CYS A 317 12.27 -16.30 3.71
CA CYS A 317 11.45 -15.19 3.25
C CYS A 317 12.31 -13.97 2.87
N ARG A 318 12.02 -13.38 1.72
CA ARG A 318 12.62 -12.14 1.21
C ARG A 318 11.56 -11.08 0.93
N GLN A 319 11.70 -9.92 1.56
CA GLN A 319 10.88 -8.75 1.28
C GLN A 319 11.36 -8.10 -0.04
N LEU A 320 10.50 -8.03 -1.05
CA LEU A 320 10.80 -7.44 -2.35
C LEU A 320 10.35 -5.96 -2.42
N HIS A 321 9.20 -5.69 -1.84
CA HIS A 321 8.58 -4.37 -1.69
C HIS A 321 7.76 -4.38 -0.39
N LYS A 322 7.41 -3.23 0.21
CA LYS A 322 6.57 -3.23 1.44
C LYS A 322 5.21 -3.95 1.25
N ASN A 323 4.71 -4.04 0.01
CA ASN A 323 3.49 -4.75 -0.38
C ASN A 323 3.73 -6.15 -1.00
N LEU A 324 4.98 -6.65 -1.13
CA LEU A 324 5.27 -7.96 -1.74
C LEU A 324 6.45 -8.69 -1.06
N GLN A 325 6.23 -9.96 -0.73
CA GLN A 325 7.20 -10.92 -0.20
C GLN A 325 7.25 -12.16 -1.09
N VAL A 326 8.42 -12.79 -1.15
CA VAL A 326 8.58 -14.17 -1.66
C VAL A 326 9.21 -15.04 -0.59
N SER A 327 8.58 -16.19 -0.32
CA SER A 327 9.07 -17.20 0.62
C SER A 327 9.31 -18.51 -0.10
N TRP A 328 10.31 -19.30 0.31
CA TRP A 328 10.67 -20.53 -0.40
C TRP A 328 11.23 -21.65 0.46
N GLU A 329 11.07 -22.87 -0.06
CA GLU A 329 11.74 -24.09 0.39
C GLU A 329 12.21 -24.88 -0.83
N VAL A 330 13.47 -25.36 -0.81
CA VAL A 330 14.01 -26.27 -1.82
C VAL A 330 14.02 -27.68 -1.25
N PHE A 331 13.35 -28.62 -1.93
CA PHE A 331 13.26 -30.02 -1.51
C PHE A 331 13.50 -30.98 -2.69
N GLY A 332 14.65 -31.64 -2.69
CA GLY A 332 15.06 -32.51 -3.79
C GLY A 332 15.14 -31.74 -5.13
N PRO A 333 14.52 -32.23 -6.22
CA PRO A 333 14.53 -31.55 -7.52
C PRO A 333 13.46 -30.45 -7.66
N GLN A 334 12.77 -30.08 -6.58
CA GLN A 334 11.65 -29.12 -6.59
C GLN A 334 11.90 -27.92 -5.66
N ILE A 335 11.30 -26.79 -6.01
CA ILE A 335 11.17 -25.62 -5.14
C ILE A 335 9.69 -25.34 -4.90
N THR A 336 9.32 -25.13 -3.64
CA THR A 336 8.03 -24.56 -3.23
C THR A 336 8.23 -23.06 -3.01
N LEU A 337 7.35 -22.27 -3.59
CA LEU A 337 7.35 -20.81 -3.55
C LEU A 337 6.01 -20.32 -2.99
N GLN A 338 6.05 -19.26 -2.19
CA GLN A 338 4.88 -18.55 -1.69
C GLN A 338 5.03 -17.07 -2.01
N LEU A 339 4.05 -16.50 -2.69
CA LEU A 339 3.91 -15.06 -2.85
C LEU A 339 2.86 -14.56 -1.88
N SER A 340 3.26 -13.63 -1.02
CA SER A 340 2.36 -12.91 -0.11
C SER A 340 2.43 -11.43 -0.45
N GLY A 341 1.29 -10.81 -0.71
CA GLY A 341 1.25 -9.40 -1.10
C GLY A 341 -0.05 -8.71 -0.77
N GLN A 342 0.08 -7.44 -0.34
CA GLN A 342 -1.05 -6.55 -0.05
C GLN A 342 -1.48 -5.87 -1.35
N VAL A 343 -2.54 -6.42 -1.95
CA VAL A 343 -3.00 -6.11 -3.32
C VAL A 343 -4.52 -6.09 -3.38
N ASP A 344 -5.12 -5.35 -4.30
CA ASP A 344 -6.58 -5.30 -4.48
C ASP A 344 -7.13 -6.60 -5.09
N LYS A 345 -8.45 -6.66 -5.37
CA LYS A 345 -9.11 -7.88 -5.86
C LYS A 345 -8.65 -8.28 -7.27
N ASN A 346 -8.48 -7.30 -8.16
CA ASN A 346 -8.16 -7.53 -9.58
C ASN A 346 -6.65 -7.44 -9.86
N ASP A 347 -5.84 -7.42 -8.81
CA ASP A 347 -4.39 -7.29 -8.90
C ASP A 347 -3.72 -8.67 -9.01
N TYR A 348 -2.65 -8.74 -9.81
CA TYR A 348 -1.73 -9.86 -9.87
C TYR A 348 -0.42 -9.55 -9.13
N MET A 349 0.18 -10.61 -8.58
CA MET A 349 1.56 -10.66 -8.16
C MET A 349 2.32 -11.50 -9.18
N SER A 350 3.48 -11.05 -9.67
CA SER A 350 4.36 -11.90 -10.47
C SER A 350 5.76 -11.98 -9.91
N PHE A 351 6.42 -13.11 -10.17
CA PHE A 351 7.78 -13.43 -9.73
C PHE A 351 8.39 -14.44 -10.70
N GLY A 352 9.71 -14.38 -10.91
CA GLY A 352 10.40 -15.41 -11.67
C GLY A 352 11.85 -15.12 -11.97
N ILE A 353 12.45 -15.97 -12.80
CA ILE A 353 13.87 -15.90 -13.16
C ILE A 353 14.04 -14.95 -14.35
N SER A 354 15.05 -14.09 -14.27
CA SER A 354 15.31 -13.11 -15.30
C SER A 354 15.69 -13.73 -16.65
N GLY A 355 15.39 -13.01 -17.73
CA GLY A 355 15.94 -13.30 -19.07
C GLY A 355 17.40 -12.92 -19.26
N SER A 356 18.12 -12.54 -18.19
CA SER A 356 19.53 -12.18 -18.20
C SER A 356 20.27 -12.85 -17.03
N GLU A 357 21.41 -13.45 -17.33
CA GLU A 357 22.32 -14.06 -16.35
C GLU A 357 23.16 -13.04 -15.57
N THR A 358 23.04 -11.75 -15.90
CA THR A 358 23.89 -10.66 -15.38
C THR A 358 23.11 -9.43 -14.89
N SER A 359 21.78 -9.45 -14.93
CA SER A 359 20.93 -8.31 -14.54
C SER A 359 19.45 -8.72 -14.40
N SER A 360 18.64 -7.98 -13.65
CA SER A 360 17.18 -8.20 -13.53
C SER A 360 16.43 -7.64 -14.75
N GLN A 361 16.49 -8.38 -15.86
CA GLN A 361 15.80 -8.09 -17.12
C GLN A 361 14.45 -8.83 -17.26
N MET A 362 13.42 -8.12 -17.74
CA MET A 362 12.08 -8.67 -18.03
C MET A 362 11.99 -9.40 -19.38
N ILE A 363 12.70 -8.93 -20.42
CA ILE A 363 12.71 -9.59 -21.74
C ILE A 363 13.52 -10.89 -21.65
N GLY A 364 12.94 -11.99 -22.15
CA GLY A 364 13.50 -13.34 -22.13
C GLY A 364 13.26 -14.10 -20.83
N ALA A 365 12.46 -13.55 -19.91
CA ALA A 365 12.20 -14.10 -18.58
C ALA A 365 11.08 -15.16 -18.56
N ASP A 366 11.14 -15.97 -17.52
CA ASP A 366 10.18 -17.01 -17.11
C ASP A 366 9.58 -16.51 -15.79
N VAL A 367 8.26 -16.29 -15.76
CA VAL A 367 7.56 -15.80 -14.56
C VAL A 367 6.23 -16.51 -14.33
N VAL A 368 5.92 -16.74 -13.05
CA VAL A 368 4.54 -17.00 -12.64
C VAL A 368 3.78 -15.68 -12.52
N VAL A 369 2.54 -15.66 -13.01
CA VAL A 369 1.54 -14.62 -12.71
C VAL A 369 0.49 -15.25 -11.79
N ALA A 370 0.44 -14.78 -10.55
CA ALA A 370 -0.37 -15.34 -9.49
C ALA A 370 -1.43 -14.34 -8.98
N TYR A 371 -2.68 -14.78 -8.89
CA TYR A 371 -3.82 -13.93 -8.52
C TYR A 371 -4.95 -14.75 -7.88
N ILE A 372 -5.96 -14.08 -7.31
CA ILE A 372 -7.16 -14.72 -6.75
C ILE A 372 -8.41 -14.04 -7.32
N ASP A 373 -9.17 -14.75 -8.14
CA ASP A 373 -10.49 -14.33 -8.64
C ASP A 373 -11.58 -14.96 -7.77
N ASP A 374 -12.20 -14.13 -6.91
CA ASP A 374 -13.29 -14.36 -5.93
C ASP A 374 -13.23 -15.64 -5.07
N ILE A 375 -13.21 -16.81 -5.70
CA ILE A 375 -13.27 -18.16 -5.12
C ILE A 375 -12.06 -19.04 -5.48
N ARG A 376 -11.17 -18.61 -6.39
CA ARG A 376 -10.05 -19.41 -6.92
C ARG A 376 -8.74 -18.63 -6.98
N GLY A 377 -7.68 -19.23 -6.45
CA GLY A 377 -6.31 -18.83 -6.75
C GLY A 377 -5.83 -19.42 -8.06
N TYR A 378 -4.88 -18.74 -8.69
CA TYR A 378 -4.20 -19.14 -9.92
C TYR A 378 -2.70 -18.88 -9.76
N SER A 379 -1.88 -19.71 -10.40
CA SER A 379 -0.43 -19.56 -10.55
C SER A 379 -0.10 -19.98 -11.98
N VAL A 380 -0.05 -19.02 -12.90
CA VAL A 380 -0.02 -19.26 -14.35
C VAL A 380 1.37 -18.98 -14.89
N ASP A 381 1.93 -19.90 -15.68
CA ASP A 381 3.23 -19.72 -16.34
C ASP A 381 3.18 -18.68 -17.49
N TYR A 382 4.25 -17.89 -17.63
CA TYR A 382 4.36 -16.81 -18.60
C TYR A 382 5.81 -16.57 -19.09
N ASN A 383 6.07 -16.96 -20.33
CA ASN A 383 7.24 -16.62 -21.13
C ASN A 383 7.15 -15.21 -21.75
N ILE A 384 8.16 -14.38 -21.52
CA ILE A 384 8.18 -12.97 -21.95
C ILE A 384 9.16 -12.75 -23.11
N THR A 385 8.65 -12.65 -24.34
CA THR A 385 9.47 -12.41 -25.54
C THR A 385 9.65 -10.93 -25.89
N SER A 386 8.77 -10.05 -25.43
CA SER A 386 8.76 -8.60 -25.74
C SER A 386 7.85 -7.81 -24.79
N LEU A 387 8.02 -6.49 -24.70
CA LEU A 387 7.30 -5.60 -23.77
C LEU A 387 5.90 -5.19 -24.28
N ALA A 388 5.11 -6.18 -24.66
CA ALA A 388 3.73 -6.05 -25.13
C ALA A 388 2.86 -7.17 -24.50
N PRO A 389 1.53 -7.04 -24.42
CA PRO A 389 0.64 -8.17 -24.17
C PRO A 389 0.81 -9.25 -25.25
N CYS A 390 0.36 -10.48 -25.00
CA CYS A 390 0.45 -11.54 -26.00
C CYS A 390 -0.33 -11.17 -27.29
N VAL A 391 0.36 -11.04 -28.41
CA VAL A 391 -0.18 -10.70 -29.74
C VAL A 391 0.38 -11.61 -30.82
N GLN A 392 -0.40 -11.87 -31.88
CA GLN A 392 0.01 -12.75 -32.96
C GLN A 392 0.82 -12.02 -34.04
N VAL A 393 2.12 -12.27 -34.10
CA VAL A 393 3.05 -11.73 -35.10
C VAL A 393 3.37 -12.82 -36.13
N LEU A 394 2.88 -12.65 -37.36
CA LEU A 394 3.03 -13.62 -38.47
C LEU A 394 2.54 -15.05 -38.16
N GLY A 395 1.58 -15.22 -37.25
CA GLY A 395 1.09 -16.53 -36.80
C GLY A 395 1.84 -17.12 -35.61
N GLN A 396 2.89 -16.45 -35.11
CA GLN A 396 3.54 -16.78 -33.83
C GLN A 396 3.07 -15.82 -32.75
N ASN A 397 2.77 -16.32 -31.55
CA ASN A 397 2.42 -15.48 -30.41
C ASN A 397 3.69 -14.88 -29.78
N LYS A 398 3.66 -13.57 -29.49
CA LYS A 398 4.79 -12.81 -28.91
C LYS A 398 4.28 -11.74 -27.95
N GLY A 399 5.06 -11.46 -26.91
CA GLY A 399 4.69 -10.55 -25.81
C GLY A 399 5.01 -11.17 -24.46
N VAL A 400 4.26 -10.75 -23.45
CA VAL A 400 4.00 -11.48 -22.21
C VAL A 400 2.90 -12.50 -22.55
N CYS A 401 3.28 -13.74 -22.86
CA CYS A 401 2.38 -14.82 -23.28
C CYS A 401 2.39 -15.94 -22.26
N ARG A 402 1.25 -16.62 -22.07
CA ARG A 402 1.22 -17.89 -21.33
C ARG A 402 1.89 -19.00 -22.14
N ASP A 403 2.45 -19.99 -21.46
CA ASP A 403 3.18 -21.05 -22.16
C ASP A 403 2.28 -22.00 -22.95
N ASP A 404 1.03 -22.25 -22.50
CA ASP A 404 0.01 -22.95 -23.30
C ASP A 404 -0.32 -22.23 -24.63
N VAL A 405 -0.09 -20.90 -24.70
CA VAL A 405 -0.34 -20.05 -25.87
C VAL A 405 0.89 -19.99 -26.81
N VAL A 406 2.11 -20.25 -26.33
CA VAL A 406 3.31 -20.38 -27.18
C VAL A 406 3.71 -21.82 -27.50
N GLY A 407 3.04 -22.81 -26.90
CA GLY A 407 3.24 -24.24 -27.16
C GLY A 407 4.15 -24.96 -26.14
N GLY A 408 4.42 -24.32 -25.00
CA GLY A 408 5.08 -24.90 -23.85
C GLY A 408 4.10 -25.54 -22.85
N LEU A 409 4.59 -25.77 -21.63
CA LEU A 409 3.87 -26.38 -20.52
C LEU A 409 3.73 -25.42 -19.34
N ASP A 410 2.60 -25.49 -18.63
CA ASP A 410 2.45 -24.77 -17.35
C ASP A 410 3.22 -25.54 -16.25
N SER A 411 4.40 -25.02 -15.87
CA SER A 411 5.30 -25.68 -14.91
C SER A 411 4.93 -25.38 -13.45
N PHE A 412 4.02 -24.43 -13.18
CA PHE A 412 3.68 -23.97 -11.83
C PHE A 412 2.45 -24.69 -11.24
N GLN A 413 2.70 -25.65 -10.36
CA GLN A 413 1.63 -26.38 -9.68
C GLN A 413 1.14 -25.62 -8.43
N LEU A 414 -0.08 -25.10 -8.46
CA LEU A 414 -0.75 -24.48 -7.32
C LEU A 414 -0.94 -25.47 -6.17
N ASN A 415 -0.49 -25.11 -4.97
CA ASN A 415 -0.66 -25.90 -3.74
C ASN A 415 -1.78 -25.35 -2.85
N THR A 416 -1.74 -24.05 -2.51
CA THR A 416 -2.72 -23.38 -1.63
C THR A 416 -2.90 -21.91 -2.01
N TYR A 417 -4.05 -21.33 -1.66
CA TYR A 417 -4.31 -19.90 -1.79
C TYR A 417 -5.23 -19.40 -0.67
N SER A 418 -5.07 -18.15 -0.25
CA SER A 418 -5.97 -17.49 0.69
C SER A 418 -5.94 -15.97 0.50
N ARG A 419 -7.02 -15.29 0.91
CA ARG A 419 -7.08 -13.83 1.04
C ARG A 419 -7.55 -13.46 2.44
N LYS A 420 -6.68 -12.80 3.21
CA LYS A 420 -6.90 -12.42 4.63
C LYS A 420 -6.46 -10.97 4.82
N ASP A 421 -7.31 -10.14 5.44
CA ASP A 421 -7.02 -8.72 5.76
C ASP A 421 -6.53 -7.83 4.60
N GLY A 422 -6.77 -8.23 3.35
CA GLY A 422 -6.30 -7.52 2.14
C GLY A 422 -4.96 -8.02 1.58
N ILE A 423 -4.40 -9.08 2.16
CA ILE A 423 -3.23 -9.81 1.64
C ILE A 423 -3.73 -11.02 0.85
N ASN A 424 -3.25 -11.18 -0.39
CA ASN A 424 -3.28 -12.46 -1.10
C ASN A 424 -2.03 -13.26 -0.71
N THR A 425 -2.21 -14.52 -0.29
CA THR A 425 -1.11 -15.48 -0.10
C THR A 425 -1.36 -16.68 -1.01
N ILE A 426 -0.43 -16.97 -1.91
CA ILE A 426 -0.54 -18.03 -2.91
C ILE A 426 0.73 -18.87 -2.87
N THR A 427 0.59 -20.17 -2.64
CA THR A 427 1.70 -21.13 -2.57
C THR A 427 1.62 -22.10 -3.74
N PHE A 428 2.73 -22.32 -4.42
CA PHE A 428 2.86 -23.17 -5.61
C PHE A 428 4.26 -23.81 -5.65
N ARG A 429 4.50 -24.72 -6.60
CA ARG A 429 5.79 -25.40 -6.78
C ARG A 429 6.12 -25.63 -8.25
N ARG A 430 7.40 -25.74 -8.56
CA ARG A 430 7.92 -26.26 -9.84
C ARG A 430 9.19 -27.08 -9.63
N THR A 431 9.65 -27.77 -10.65
CA THR A 431 11.00 -28.36 -10.64
C THR A 431 12.07 -27.29 -10.87
N LEU A 432 13.26 -27.52 -10.34
CA LEU A 432 14.42 -26.63 -10.50
C LEU A 432 14.91 -26.58 -11.96
N ILE A 433 14.83 -27.72 -12.64
CA ILE A 433 15.04 -27.88 -14.08
C ILE A 433 13.69 -28.28 -14.68
N SER A 434 13.25 -27.59 -15.72
CA SER A 434 12.01 -27.94 -16.43
C SER A 434 12.26 -28.97 -17.53
N SER A 435 11.17 -29.58 -18.03
CA SER A 435 11.18 -30.29 -19.32
C SER A 435 10.87 -29.37 -20.50
N ASP A 436 10.40 -28.14 -20.26
CA ASP A 436 10.26 -27.14 -21.32
C ASP A 436 11.62 -26.53 -21.71
N SER A 437 11.66 -25.98 -22.91
CA SER A 437 12.79 -25.23 -23.47
C SER A 437 12.62 -23.70 -23.40
N GLY A 438 11.42 -23.20 -23.07
CA GLY A 438 11.17 -21.79 -22.76
C GLY A 438 11.67 -21.40 -21.37
N ASP A 439 11.42 -22.29 -20.39
CA ASP A 439 11.72 -22.14 -18.97
C ASP A 439 13.20 -21.83 -18.65
N LYS A 440 13.41 -21.24 -17.48
CA LYS A 440 14.73 -21.07 -16.86
C LYS A 440 14.98 -22.12 -15.78
N GLU A 441 16.24 -22.53 -15.68
CA GLU A 441 16.75 -23.33 -14.58
C GLU A 441 16.94 -22.46 -13.33
N ILE A 442 16.42 -22.93 -12.19
CA ILE A 442 16.64 -22.31 -10.88
C ILE A 442 17.93 -22.88 -10.31
N ARG A 443 19.01 -22.10 -10.38
CA ARG A 443 20.37 -22.53 -10.03
C ARG A 443 20.57 -22.56 -8.52
N LEU A 444 21.17 -23.63 -8.00
CA LEU A 444 21.55 -23.79 -6.59
C LEU A 444 23.06 -23.68 -6.35
N ASP A 445 23.85 -23.58 -7.42
CA ASP A 445 25.30 -23.42 -7.39
C ASP A 445 25.76 -21.94 -7.43
N LYS A 446 24.80 -21.02 -7.58
CA LYS A 446 25.00 -19.57 -7.61
C LYS A 446 23.70 -18.83 -7.27
N SER A 447 23.81 -17.55 -6.92
CA SER A 447 22.65 -16.64 -6.87
C SER A 447 22.04 -16.43 -8.26
N ASN A 448 20.73 -16.22 -8.31
CA ASN A 448 19.95 -16.01 -9.54
C ASN A 448 19.46 -14.56 -9.59
N TYR A 449 19.48 -13.96 -10.78
CA TYR A 449 18.78 -12.69 -11.01
C TYR A 449 17.29 -12.98 -11.16
N VAL A 450 16.48 -12.31 -10.34
CA VAL A 450 15.02 -12.47 -10.34
C VAL A 450 14.33 -11.19 -10.78
N ILE A 451 13.09 -11.32 -11.23
CA ILE A 451 12.17 -10.20 -11.46
C ILE A 451 10.85 -10.44 -10.73
N TRP A 452 10.13 -9.35 -10.47
CA TRP A 452 8.83 -9.38 -9.82
C TRP A 452 8.00 -8.17 -10.25
N ALA A 453 6.68 -8.23 -10.09
CA ALA A 453 5.82 -7.06 -10.27
C ALA A 453 4.50 -7.17 -9.48
N LEU A 454 3.89 -6.01 -9.24
CA LEU A 454 2.48 -5.86 -8.88
C LEU A 454 1.77 -5.06 -9.98
N GLY A 455 0.67 -5.59 -10.49
CA GLY A 455 -0.10 -4.99 -11.58
C GLY A 455 -1.57 -5.37 -11.52
N GLN A 456 -2.37 -4.81 -12.43
CA GLN A 456 -3.79 -5.18 -12.56
C GLN A 456 -4.03 -6.09 -13.76
N LEU A 457 -4.97 -6.99 -13.63
CA LEU A 457 -5.47 -7.82 -14.72
C LEU A 457 -6.40 -6.99 -15.62
N ASP A 458 -6.34 -7.24 -16.93
CA ASP A 458 -7.26 -6.67 -17.91
C ASP A 458 -8.61 -7.42 -17.95
N SER A 459 -9.49 -7.02 -18.87
CA SER A 459 -10.81 -7.65 -19.06
C SER A 459 -10.77 -9.09 -19.58
N ASN A 460 -9.60 -9.61 -19.97
CA ASN A 460 -9.36 -11.00 -20.36
C ASN A 460 -8.70 -11.83 -19.25
N SER A 461 -8.50 -11.24 -18.06
CA SER A 461 -7.67 -11.78 -16.97
C SER A 461 -6.19 -11.96 -17.34
N GLU A 462 -5.66 -11.11 -18.22
CA GLU A 462 -4.23 -11.08 -18.58
C GLU A 462 -3.50 -9.92 -17.88
N PRO A 463 -2.19 -10.03 -17.60
CA PRO A 463 -1.45 -8.98 -16.89
C PRO A 463 -1.33 -7.70 -17.75
N ALA A 464 -1.97 -6.62 -17.31
CA ALA A 464 -1.73 -5.28 -17.84
C ALA A 464 -0.42 -4.68 -17.30
N PHE A 465 -0.08 -3.46 -17.71
CA PHE A 465 1.17 -2.83 -17.27
C PHE A 465 1.21 -2.62 -15.74
N HIS A 466 2.27 -3.12 -15.10
CA HIS A 466 2.46 -3.10 -13.66
C HIS A 466 2.66 -1.70 -13.07
N TYR A 467 2.22 -1.50 -11.82
CA TYR A 467 2.43 -0.25 -11.08
C TYR A 467 3.57 -0.33 -10.05
N VAL A 468 4.00 -1.53 -9.65
CA VAL A 468 5.23 -1.75 -8.87
C VAL A 468 6.11 -2.79 -9.57
N TYR A 469 7.40 -2.49 -9.74
CA TYR A 469 8.39 -3.36 -10.41
C TYR A 469 9.83 -2.87 -10.11
N PRO A 470 10.83 -3.75 -9.99
CA PRO A 470 12.16 -3.39 -9.49
C PRO A 470 12.89 -2.37 -10.35
N LYS A 471 13.77 -1.61 -9.71
CA LYS A 471 14.61 -0.54 -10.29
C LYS A 471 16.10 -0.86 -10.25
N SER A 472 16.48 -1.87 -9.48
CA SER A 472 17.83 -2.41 -9.41
C SER A 472 17.84 -3.92 -9.61
N ASP A 473 19.02 -4.49 -9.85
CA ASP A 473 19.21 -5.93 -9.87
C ASP A 473 18.86 -6.58 -8.52
N ILE A 474 17.96 -7.57 -8.58
CA ILE A 474 17.54 -8.37 -7.44
C ILE A 474 18.19 -9.75 -7.56
N LEU A 475 19.11 -10.05 -6.66
CA LEU A 475 19.74 -11.35 -6.51
C LEU A 475 19.11 -12.12 -5.35
N ILE A 476 18.74 -13.38 -5.61
CA ILE A 476 18.34 -14.36 -4.59
C ILE A 476 19.23 -15.59 -4.71
N ASP A 477 19.78 -16.03 -3.58
CA ASP A 477 20.34 -17.36 -3.45
C ASP A 477 19.27 -18.28 -2.86
N PHE A 478 18.88 -19.32 -3.60
CA PHE A 478 17.87 -20.26 -3.14
C PHE A 478 18.46 -21.38 -2.26
N ASN A 479 19.78 -21.55 -2.23
CA ASN A 479 20.49 -22.62 -1.55
C ASN A 479 21.07 -22.17 -0.20
N THR A 480 20.17 -21.83 0.72
CA THR A 480 20.49 -21.23 2.03
C THR A 480 20.90 -22.29 3.06
N THR A 481 22.09 -22.16 3.67
CA THR A 481 22.55 -23.06 4.75
C THR A 481 21.84 -22.82 6.09
N GLU A 482 21.40 -21.59 6.33
CA GLU A 482 20.59 -21.18 7.49
C GLU A 482 19.35 -20.42 6.96
N PRO A 483 18.18 -20.53 7.61
CA PRO A 483 16.97 -19.83 7.16
C PRO A 483 17.13 -18.31 7.09
N ILE A 484 16.97 -17.72 5.90
CA ILE A 484 17.02 -16.27 5.69
C ILE A 484 15.61 -15.70 5.84
N ASN A 485 15.41 -14.80 6.78
CA ASN A 485 14.17 -14.03 6.92
C ASN A 485 14.48 -12.54 7.10
N ASP A 486 14.15 -11.73 6.09
CA ASP A 486 14.15 -10.25 6.19
C ASP A 486 12.75 -9.63 5.99
N CYS A 487 11.71 -10.47 6.04
CA CYS A 487 10.32 -10.07 5.91
C CYS A 487 9.76 -9.45 7.19
N PHE A 488 8.86 -8.50 7.02
CA PHE A 488 8.19 -7.78 8.10
C PHE A 488 6.68 -7.69 7.87
N SER A 489 5.91 -7.42 8.93
CA SER A 489 4.45 -7.30 8.88
C SER A 489 3.98 -6.29 7.83
N PHE A 490 2.91 -6.60 7.10
CA PHE A 490 2.37 -5.67 6.10
C PHE A 490 1.72 -4.46 6.78
N THR A 491 1.89 -3.28 6.20
CA THR A 491 1.31 -2.04 6.70
C THR A 491 0.33 -1.45 5.70
N LYS A 492 -0.86 -1.00 6.14
CA LYS A 492 -1.81 -0.25 5.29
C LYS A 492 -2.18 1.10 5.92
N ARG A 493 -2.06 2.17 5.14
CA ARG A 493 -2.61 3.50 5.47
C ARG A 493 -4.09 3.59 5.09
N PRO A 494 -4.88 4.48 5.73
CA PRO A 494 -6.19 4.86 5.23
C PRO A 494 -6.12 5.37 3.78
N ASP A 495 -6.99 4.84 2.91
CA ASP A 495 -6.94 5.09 1.47
C ASP A 495 -7.18 6.58 1.16
N THR A 496 -6.18 7.24 0.57
CA THR A 496 -6.27 8.66 0.19
C THR A 496 -6.74 8.77 -1.27
N PRO A 497 -7.79 9.55 -1.59
CA PRO A 497 -8.34 9.61 -2.94
C PRO A 497 -7.34 10.21 -3.94
N ILE A 498 -6.93 9.40 -4.93
CA ILE A 498 -5.96 9.78 -5.96
C ILE A 498 -6.54 10.90 -6.84
N GLN A 499 -5.80 12.01 -6.97
CA GLN A 499 -6.23 13.15 -7.80
C GLN A 499 -5.95 12.87 -9.30
N ILE A 500 -6.90 12.22 -9.95
CA ILE A 500 -6.94 11.95 -11.40
C ILE A 500 -6.70 13.24 -12.22
N TRP A 501 -6.04 13.14 -13.37
CA TRP A 501 -5.87 14.27 -14.30
C TRP A 501 -7.18 14.68 -14.99
N GLU A 502 -7.24 15.94 -15.44
CA GLU A 502 -8.42 16.52 -16.09
C GLU A 502 -8.84 15.77 -17.38
N ARG A 503 -10.12 15.37 -17.45
CA ARG A 503 -10.70 14.68 -18.61
C ARG A 503 -11.07 15.69 -19.71
N VAL A 504 -10.36 15.64 -20.83
CA VAL A 504 -10.56 16.58 -21.96
C VAL A 504 -11.70 16.11 -22.88
N ARG A 505 -12.57 17.05 -23.27
CA ARG A 505 -13.73 16.83 -24.17
C ARG A 505 -13.62 17.67 -25.44
N LEU A 506 -13.28 17.06 -26.57
CA LEU A 506 -13.18 17.73 -27.86
C LEU A 506 -14.57 17.81 -28.53
N HIS A 507 -15.23 18.95 -28.36
CA HIS A 507 -16.61 19.21 -28.78
C HIS A 507 -16.77 20.49 -29.63
N ASP A 508 -15.66 21.01 -30.16
CA ASP A 508 -15.65 22.18 -31.05
C ASP A 508 -16.34 21.84 -32.39
N PRO A 509 -17.44 22.53 -32.76
CA PRO A 509 -18.16 22.26 -34.00
C PRO A 509 -17.36 22.51 -35.29
N THR A 510 -16.19 23.15 -35.23
CA THR A 510 -15.31 23.42 -36.39
C THR A 510 -14.31 22.30 -36.66
N VAL A 511 -13.91 21.51 -35.65
CA VAL A 511 -12.88 20.47 -35.80
C VAL A 511 -13.41 19.33 -36.66
N ARG A 512 -12.69 19.03 -37.76
CA ARG A 512 -12.95 17.88 -38.64
C ARG A 512 -11.78 16.90 -38.74
N THR A 513 -10.59 17.31 -38.32
CA THR A 513 -9.36 16.53 -38.42
C THR A 513 -8.76 16.28 -37.04
N PHE A 514 -8.42 15.03 -36.77
CA PHE A 514 -7.81 14.57 -35.53
C PHE A 514 -6.43 13.96 -35.83
N ASN A 515 -5.38 14.47 -35.19
CA ASN A 515 -4.03 13.91 -35.31
C ASN A 515 -3.84 12.92 -34.16
N ALA A 516 -3.64 11.65 -34.50
CA ALA A 516 -3.55 10.54 -33.56
C ALA A 516 -2.13 9.92 -33.57
N TYR A 517 -1.47 9.95 -32.42
CA TYR A 517 -0.14 9.40 -32.19
C TYR A 517 -0.09 8.74 -30.81
N LEU A 518 1.03 8.13 -30.43
CA LEU A 518 1.14 7.35 -29.20
C LEU A 518 1.90 8.09 -28.11
N GLY A 519 1.60 7.75 -26.85
CA GLY A 519 2.41 8.13 -25.69
C GLY A 519 2.15 7.18 -24.52
N PRO A 520 2.84 7.34 -23.38
CA PRO A 520 2.63 6.50 -22.21
C PRO A 520 1.24 6.72 -21.59
N SER A 521 0.70 5.69 -20.93
CA SER A 521 -0.62 5.74 -20.31
C SER A 521 -0.74 6.64 -19.07
N GLY A 522 0.38 7.14 -18.52
CA GLY A 522 0.37 8.14 -17.44
C GLY A 522 -0.05 7.63 -16.06
N GLY A 523 0.09 6.33 -15.78
CA GLY A 523 -0.08 5.76 -14.45
C GLY A 523 -1.50 5.84 -13.88
N LEU A 524 -1.59 5.84 -12.55
CA LEU A 524 -2.86 5.82 -11.81
C LEU A 524 -3.68 7.09 -12.05
N ARG A 525 -3.01 8.24 -12.15
CA ARG A 525 -3.65 9.55 -12.41
C ARG A 525 -4.03 9.75 -13.87
N GLY A 526 -3.41 9.00 -14.78
CA GLY A 526 -3.60 9.07 -16.22
C GLY A 526 -4.76 8.22 -16.73
N TYR A 527 -4.50 7.39 -17.75
CA TYR A 527 -5.50 6.60 -18.45
C TYR A 527 -6.37 5.77 -17.48
N GLN A 528 -5.76 5.16 -16.46
CA GLN A 528 -6.46 4.29 -15.51
C GLN A 528 -7.50 5.06 -14.69
N GLY A 529 -7.13 6.18 -14.06
CA GLY A 529 -8.08 7.05 -13.35
C GLY A 529 -9.08 7.77 -14.28
N VAL A 530 -8.69 8.06 -15.52
CA VAL A 530 -9.56 8.71 -16.52
C VAL A 530 -10.64 7.76 -17.06
N THR A 531 -10.33 6.48 -17.24
CA THR A 531 -11.22 5.52 -17.90
C THR A 531 -11.85 4.50 -16.95
N GLY A 532 -11.15 4.14 -15.87
CA GLY A 532 -11.43 2.95 -15.06
C GLY A 532 -10.84 1.65 -15.64
N HIS A 533 -10.13 1.71 -16.77
CA HIS A 533 -9.58 0.55 -17.47
C HIS A 533 -8.05 0.55 -17.41
N VAL A 534 -7.44 -0.65 -17.44
CA VAL A 534 -5.98 -0.81 -17.35
C VAL A 534 -5.34 -0.97 -18.72
N SER A 535 -4.33 -0.13 -18.99
CA SER A 535 -3.63 -0.06 -20.27
C SER A 535 -2.41 -0.98 -20.29
N SER A 536 -2.02 -1.43 -21.48
CA SER A 536 -0.73 -2.11 -21.74
C SER A 536 0.51 -1.19 -21.66
N GLY A 537 0.35 0.04 -21.15
CA GLY A 537 1.42 1.02 -20.92
C GLY A 537 1.48 2.16 -21.94
N LEU A 538 0.77 2.02 -23.07
CA LEU A 538 0.62 3.04 -24.11
C LEU A 538 -0.85 3.47 -24.26
N ALA A 539 -1.04 4.72 -24.69
CA ALA A 539 -2.34 5.33 -24.94
C ALA A 539 -2.31 6.23 -26.19
N TRP A 540 -3.47 6.40 -26.84
CA TRP A 540 -3.67 7.27 -27.98
C TRP A 540 -3.71 8.74 -27.55
N TYR A 541 -2.78 9.54 -28.04
CA TYR A 541 -2.78 10.99 -27.92
C TYR A 541 -3.47 11.60 -29.14
N ILE A 542 -4.61 12.27 -28.93
CA ILE A 542 -5.42 12.92 -29.97
C ILE A 542 -5.27 14.44 -29.84
N ASN A 543 -4.78 15.09 -30.89
CA ASN A 543 -4.53 16.54 -30.93
C ASN A 543 -3.70 17.07 -29.73
N GLY A 544 -2.80 16.23 -29.19
CA GLY A 544 -1.93 16.59 -28.06
C GLY A 544 -2.52 16.31 -26.66
N TYR A 545 -3.70 15.70 -26.58
CA TYR A 545 -4.34 15.25 -25.34
C TYR A 545 -4.35 13.73 -25.27
N MET A 546 -4.05 13.14 -24.11
CA MET A 546 -4.21 11.69 -23.90
C MET A 546 -5.70 11.34 -23.85
N THR A 547 -6.10 10.43 -24.74
CA THR A 547 -7.39 9.76 -24.81
C THR A 547 -8.63 10.62 -24.46
N PRO A 548 -8.81 11.80 -25.09
CA PRO A 548 -9.95 12.67 -24.85
C PRO A 548 -11.27 12.03 -25.31
N GLU A 549 -12.37 12.45 -24.70
CA GLU A 549 -13.71 12.18 -25.24
C GLU A 549 -13.93 13.06 -26.48
N LEU A 550 -14.34 12.45 -27.59
CA LEU A 550 -14.62 13.14 -28.86
C LEU A 550 -16.13 13.31 -29.05
N TYR A 551 -16.59 14.41 -29.63
CA TYR A 551 -18.00 14.62 -29.99
C TYR A 551 -18.14 14.85 -31.50
N LEU A 552 -18.72 13.90 -32.22
CA LEU A 552 -18.87 13.94 -33.68
C LEU A 552 -20.35 14.01 -34.05
N LYS A 553 -20.69 14.84 -35.05
CA LYS A 553 -22.07 14.98 -35.51
C LYS A 553 -22.40 14.00 -36.65
N ARG A 554 -23.57 13.35 -36.56
CA ARG A 554 -24.12 12.51 -37.63
C ARG A 554 -24.25 13.27 -38.96
N GLY A 555 -23.89 12.60 -40.06
CA GLY A 555 -23.93 13.15 -41.41
C GLY A 555 -22.78 14.09 -41.78
N LEU A 556 -21.76 14.26 -40.91
CA LEU A 556 -20.54 15.01 -41.23
C LEU A 556 -19.35 14.06 -41.35
N THR A 557 -18.48 14.33 -42.32
CA THR A 557 -17.23 13.60 -42.53
C THR A 557 -16.13 14.10 -41.59
N TYR A 558 -15.37 13.18 -41.00
CA TYR A 558 -14.23 13.43 -40.11
C TYR A 558 -13.02 12.60 -40.54
N VAL A 559 -11.82 13.12 -40.32
CA VAL A 559 -10.56 12.50 -40.73
C VAL A 559 -9.62 12.32 -39.55
N PHE A 560 -9.23 11.08 -39.28
CA PHE A 560 -8.18 10.74 -38.34
C PHE A 560 -6.86 10.53 -39.10
N LYS A 561 -5.85 11.34 -38.78
CA LYS A 561 -4.47 11.23 -39.26
C LYS A 561 -3.69 10.36 -38.26
N VAL A 562 -3.56 9.08 -38.57
CA VAL A 562 -3.09 8.03 -37.67
C VAL A 562 -1.60 7.76 -37.84
N ARG A 563 -0.87 7.71 -36.72
CA ARG A 563 0.58 7.46 -36.64
C ARG A 563 0.97 6.44 -35.57
N GLY A 564 0.23 5.33 -35.50
CA GLY A 564 0.42 4.27 -34.49
C GLY A 564 1.44 3.18 -34.83
N GLY A 565 2.14 3.29 -35.96
CA GLY A 565 3.07 2.28 -36.46
C GLY A 565 2.44 1.36 -37.52
N ASN A 566 3.22 1.10 -38.57
CA ASN A 566 2.82 0.41 -39.80
C ASN A 566 3.60 -0.88 -40.06
N ASN A 567 4.44 -1.32 -39.12
CA ASN A 567 5.25 -2.54 -39.23
C ASN A 567 4.55 -3.73 -38.51
N PRO A 568 3.85 -4.64 -39.23
CA PRO A 568 3.16 -5.79 -38.63
C PRO A 568 4.10 -6.86 -38.04
N HIS A 569 5.42 -6.68 -38.13
CA HIS A 569 6.40 -7.54 -37.47
C HIS A 569 6.76 -7.07 -36.05
N SER A 570 6.29 -5.89 -35.60
CA SER A 570 6.54 -5.37 -34.26
C SER A 570 5.36 -5.65 -33.33
N PRO A 571 5.52 -6.47 -32.26
CA PRO A 571 4.47 -6.62 -31.25
C PRO A 571 4.28 -5.33 -30.41
N GLU A 572 5.35 -4.55 -30.21
CA GLU A 572 5.34 -3.38 -29.32
C GLU A 572 4.93 -2.05 -29.99
N HIS A 573 4.95 -1.98 -31.32
CA HIS A 573 4.78 -0.72 -32.06
C HIS A 573 3.94 -0.88 -33.35
N TYR A 574 2.98 -1.80 -33.38
CA TYR A 574 2.01 -1.93 -34.47
C TYR A 574 0.61 -1.67 -33.98
N HIS A 575 0.16 -0.40 -34.05
CA HIS A 575 -1.15 0.01 -33.55
C HIS A 575 -1.96 0.74 -34.63
N PRO A 576 -2.55 0.01 -35.59
CA PRO A 576 -3.57 0.57 -36.47
C PRO A 576 -4.78 1.04 -35.65
N MET A 577 -5.41 2.15 -36.05
CA MET A 577 -6.61 2.64 -35.37
C MET A 577 -7.88 1.96 -35.89
N VAL A 578 -8.72 1.49 -34.97
CA VAL A 578 -10.05 0.93 -35.25
C VAL A 578 -11.12 1.73 -34.52
N ILE A 579 -12.33 1.79 -35.08
CA ILE A 579 -13.53 2.31 -34.39
C ILE A 579 -14.59 1.22 -34.34
N THR A 580 -15.07 0.92 -33.13
CA THR A 580 -16.04 -0.15 -32.82
C THR A 580 -17.12 0.36 -31.85
N ASP A 581 -18.14 -0.45 -31.57
CA ASP A 581 -19.07 -0.24 -30.46
C ASP A 581 -18.58 -0.84 -29.11
N GLU A 582 -17.39 -1.45 -29.11
CA GLU A 582 -16.81 -2.16 -27.96
C GLU A 582 -15.70 -1.31 -27.28
N PRO A 583 -15.72 -1.17 -25.94
CA PRO A 583 -14.85 -0.22 -25.23
C PRO A 583 -13.37 -0.56 -25.11
N HIS A 584 -12.97 -1.83 -25.14
CA HIS A 584 -11.61 -2.26 -24.85
C HIS A 584 -10.71 -2.27 -26.09
N GLY A 585 -11.20 -2.66 -27.25
CA GLY A 585 -10.38 -2.82 -28.46
C GLY A 585 -9.44 -4.02 -28.38
N GLY A 586 -8.29 -3.96 -29.06
CA GLY A 586 -7.42 -5.12 -29.22
C GLY A 586 -8.07 -6.26 -30.01
N TYR A 587 -8.95 -5.90 -30.95
CA TYR A 587 -9.83 -6.79 -31.73
C TYR A 587 -9.13 -8.04 -32.28
N ASP A 588 -7.89 -7.92 -32.74
CA ASP A 588 -7.09 -9.02 -33.30
C ASP A 588 -6.74 -10.13 -32.29
N ARG A 589 -6.75 -9.81 -30.98
CA ARG A 589 -6.51 -10.75 -29.88
C ARG A 589 -7.77 -11.52 -29.46
N LEU A 590 -8.95 -11.06 -29.87
CA LEU A 590 -10.23 -11.65 -29.50
C LEU A 590 -10.50 -12.91 -30.33
N SER A 591 -11.15 -13.91 -29.74
CA SER A 591 -11.56 -15.12 -30.46
C SER A 591 -12.59 -14.81 -31.56
N ASP A 592 -12.64 -15.64 -32.62
CA ASP A 592 -13.59 -15.49 -33.75
C ASP A 592 -15.04 -15.25 -33.28
N ALA A 593 -15.47 -15.93 -32.21
CA ALA A 593 -16.78 -15.71 -31.58
C ALA A 593 -16.93 -14.27 -31.05
N LYS A 594 -15.97 -13.77 -30.26
CA LYS A 594 -15.99 -12.40 -29.74
C LYS A 594 -15.82 -11.35 -30.83
N GLN A 595 -15.01 -11.59 -31.85
CA GLN A 595 -14.91 -10.74 -33.03
C GLN A 595 -16.26 -10.63 -33.77
N SER A 596 -17.08 -11.69 -33.78
CA SER A 596 -18.41 -11.72 -34.42
C SER A 596 -19.52 -11.01 -33.63
N GLU A 597 -19.33 -10.83 -32.31
CA GLU A 597 -20.25 -10.05 -31.45
C GLU A 597 -20.05 -8.53 -31.63
N ILE A 598 -18.87 -8.10 -32.08
CA ILE A 598 -18.44 -6.68 -32.10
C ILE A 598 -18.68 -6.06 -33.47
N ARG A 599 -19.30 -4.89 -33.50
CA ARG A 599 -19.53 -4.15 -34.74
C ARG A 599 -18.37 -3.19 -35.01
N VAL A 600 -17.49 -3.59 -35.92
CA VAL A 600 -16.50 -2.67 -36.47
C VAL A 600 -17.19 -1.62 -37.37
N LEU A 601 -16.96 -0.35 -37.07
CA LEU A 601 -17.59 0.80 -37.73
C LEU A 601 -16.63 1.50 -38.71
N ALA A 602 -15.32 1.46 -38.43
CA ALA A 602 -14.27 1.95 -39.33
C ALA A 602 -12.89 1.36 -38.98
N GLY A 603 -11.96 1.39 -39.93
CA GLY A 603 -10.54 1.03 -39.72
C GLY A 603 -10.15 -0.41 -40.01
N VAL A 604 -11.10 -1.27 -40.42
CA VAL A 604 -10.87 -2.68 -40.81
C VAL A 604 -11.61 -2.99 -42.13
N GLU A 605 -10.93 -3.71 -43.02
CA GLU A 605 -11.48 -4.43 -44.16
C GLU A 605 -11.58 -5.92 -43.85
N PHE A 606 -12.64 -6.59 -44.27
CA PHE A 606 -12.74 -8.06 -44.17
C PHE A 606 -12.35 -8.70 -45.50
N THR A 607 -11.44 -9.67 -45.44
CA THR A 607 -11.01 -10.45 -46.61
C THR A 607 -12.14 -11.38 -47.10
N ARG A 608 -12.01 -11.92 -48.33
CA ARG A 608 -12.93 -12.95 -48.87
C ARG A 608 -13.03 -14.23 -48.00
N ARG A 609 -12.16 -14.41 -47.00
CA ARG A 609 -12.17 -15.52 -46.04
C ARG A 609 -12.66 -15.11 -44.65
N GLY A 610 -13.32 -13.95 -44.52
CA GLY A 610 -13.82 -13.44 -43.24
C GLY A 610 -12.76 -12.87 -42.29
N ARG A 611 -11.46 -13.08 -42.55
CA ARG A 611 -10.39 -12.53 -41.69
C ARG A 611 -10.37 -11.00 -41.74
N PRO A 612 -10.27 -10.30 -40.60
CA PRO A 612 -10.06 -8.85 -40.56
C PRO A 612 -8.68 -8.49 -41.12
N LYS A 613 -8.57 -7.24 -41.58
CA LYS A 613 -7.31 -6.59 -41.97
C LYS A 613 -7.44 -5.09 -41.64
N PRO A 614 -6.57 -4.52 -40.80
CA PRO A 614 -6.62 -3.10 -40.49
C PRO A 614 -6.24 -2.24 -41.70
N THR A 615 -6.89 -1.09 -41.86
CA THR A 615 -6.61 -0.11 -42.94
C THR A 615 -5.87 1.13 -42.46
N ALA A 616 -6.06 1.54 -41.20
CA ALA A 616 -5.51 2.78 -40.64
C ALA A 616 -4.11 2.60 -40.00
N ALA A 617 -3.18 1.97 -40.71
CA ALA A 617 -1.82 1.67 -40.23
C ALA A 617 -0.79 2.69 -40.79
N GLY A 618 -0.51 3.75 -40.03
CA GLY A 618 0.42 4.82 -40.42
C GLY A 618 1.77 4.77 -39.71
N PRO A 619 2.80 5.51 -40.18
CA PRO A 619 4.15 5.50 -39.61
C PRO A 619 4.17 5.88 -38.12
N LEU A 620 5.10 5.29 -37.36
CA LEU A 620 5.15 5.40 -35.89
C LEU A 620 5.53 6.82 -35.43
N CYS A 621 4.65 7.48 -34.68
CA CYS A 621 4.91 8.73 -33.97
C CYS A 621 4.58 8.51 -32.49
N ILE A 622 5.57 8.70 -31.61
CA ILE A 622 5.48 8.30 -30.21
C ILE A 622 6.18 9.26 -29.27
N SER A 623 5.49 9.68 -28.22
CA SER A 623 6.09 10.30 -27.03
C SER A 623 6.80 9.22 -26.21
N LYS A 624 8.09 9.41 -25.93
CA LYS A 624 8.87 8.55 -25.01
C LYS A 624 9.42 9.40 -23.87
N TYR A 625 9.68 8.75 -22.74
CA TYR A 625 10.38 9.37 -21.62
C TYR A 625 11.82 9.75 -22.02
N PRO A 626 12.45 10.74 -21.35
CA PRO A 626 13.88 10.95 -21.45
C PRO A 626 14.69 9.70 -21.03
N ILE A 627 15.92 9.59 -21.53
CA ILE A 627 16.86 8.55 -21.10
C ILE A 627 17.07 8.66 -19.57
N ASN A 628 17.06 7.51 -18.89
CA ASN A 628 17.21 7.35 -17.43
C ASN A 628 16.12 8.05 -16.59
N TYR A 629 14.95 8.34 -17.17
CA TYR A 629 13.81 8.88 -16.41
C TYR A 629 13.12 7.80 -15.57
N ASP A 630 12.97 8.03 -14.26
CA ASP A 630 12.22 7.11 -13.40
C ASP A 630 10.70 7.34 -13.51
N ARG A 631 10.05 6.46 -14.28
CA ARG A 631 8.59 6.40 -14.49
C ARG A 631 7.75 6.31 -13.21
N ARG A 632 8.35 6.00 -12.06
CA ARG A 632 7.67 6.09 -10.76
C ARG A 632 7.19 7.51 -10.43
N LEU A 633 7.85 8.52 -10.99
CA LEU A 633 7.55 9.93 -10.76
C LEU A 633 6.40 10.46 -11.68
N ASP A 634 5.78 9.61 -12.51
CA ASP A 634 4.67 9.98 -13.40
C ASP A 634 3.49 10.58 -12.61
N ASP A 635 3.09 9.94 -11.50
CA ASP A 635 1.97 10.40 -10.68
C ASP A 635 2.29 11.67 -9.85
N ASN A 636 3.55 12.11 -9.80
CA ASN A 636 3.92 13.40 -9.19
C ASN A 636 3.55 14.60 -10.07
N PHE A 637 3.24 14.40 -11.37
CA PHE A 637 2.76 15.50 -12.21
C PHE A 637 1.32 15.91 -11.83
N PRO A 638 1.06 17.19 -11.50
CA PRO A 638 -0.28 17.65 -11.10
C PRO A 638 -1.27 17.75 -12.27
N SER A 639 -0.83 17.60 -13.53
CA SER A 639 -1.70 17.47 -14.69
C SER A 639 -0.98 16.87 -15.89
N PHE A 640 -1.74 16.20 -16.75
CA PHE A 640 -1.28 15.66 -18.04
C PHE A 640 -0.50 16.70 -18.88
N LYS A 641 -0.90 17.99 -18.85
CA LYS A 641 -0.22 19.06 -19.59
C LYS A 641 1.21 19.35 -19.10
N LYS A 642 1.55 19.02 -17.85
CA LYS A 642 2.94 19.04 -17.37
C LYS A 642 3.67 17.74 -17.73
N PHE A 643 3.02 16.58 -17.58
CA PHE A 643 3.57 15.28 -17.97
C PHE A 643 3.97 15.23 -19.46
N ASN A 644 3.04 15.57 -20.37
CA ASN A 644 3.31 15.57 -21.82
C ASN A 644 4.43 16.55 -22.25
N ARG A 645 4.83 17.49 -21.38
CA ARG A 645 5.95 18.42 -21.61
C ARG A 645 7.31 17.90 -21.14
N SER A 646 7.37 16.83 -20.34
CA SER A 646 8.65 16.14 -20.02
C SER A 646 9.01 15.04 -21.04
N LEU A 647 8.06 14.64 -21.89
CA LEU A 647 8.25 13.61 -22.91
C LEU A 647 8.94 14.15 -24.17
N ILE A 648 9.70 13.28 -24.82
CA ILE A 648 10.38 13.50 -26.10
C ILE A 648 9.53 12.87 -27.20
N ASN A 649 9.07 13.66 -28.17
CA ASN A 649 8.29 13.17 -29.29
C ASN A 649 9.20 12.73 -30.45
N ILE A 650 9.08 11.47 -30.86
CA ILE A 650 9.85 10.85 -31.94
C ILE A 650 8.88 10.47 -33.06
N CYS A 651 8.93 11.19 -34.18
CA CYS A 651 8.00 11.05 -35.30
C CYS A 651 8.72 11.29 -36.64
N PRO A 652 8.56 10.41 -37.66
CA PRO A 652 9.20 10.55 -38.96
C PRO A 652 8.47 11.54 -39.87
N ASN A 653 9.20 12.09 -40.85
CA ASN A 653 8.70 13.01 -41.87
C ASN A 653 7.97 12.29 -43.03
N GLU A 654 7.16 11.29 -42.68
CA GLU A 654 6.29 10.53 -43.60
C GLU A 654 4.83 10.99 -43.41
N GLU A 655 3.97 10.84 -44.41
CA GLU A 655 2.53 11.13 -44.26
C GLU A 655 1.82 10.10 -43.34
N PRO A 656 0.80 10.50 -42.57
CA PRO A 656 0.05 9.60 -41.70
C PRO A 656 -0.92 8.74 -42.52
N ALA A 657 -1.39 7.63 -41.95
CA ALA A 657 -2.52 6.92 -42.52
C ALA A 657 -3.81 7.73 -42.30
N THR A 658 -4.68 7.75 -43.31
CA THR A 658 -5.94 8.50 -43.29
C THR A 658 -7.10 7.55 -43.00
N LEU A 659 -7.75 7.72 -41.85
CA LEU A 659 -9.02 7.06 -41.52
C LEU A 659 -10.15 8.08 -41.62
N GLU A 660 -10.87 8.05 -42.74
CA GLU A 660 -12.05 8.89 -42.99
C GLU A 660 -13.32 8.18 -42.53
N ILE A 661 -14.19 8.90 -41.81
CA ILE A 661 -15.48 8.38 -41.31
C ILE A 661 -16.60 9.39 -41.51
N THR A 662 -17.82 8.90 -41.75
CA THR A 662 -19.05 9.71 -41.75
C THR A 662 -20.10 9.00 -40.91
N PRO A 663 -20.21 9.29 -39.61
CA PRO A 663 -21.18 8.64 -38.72
C PRO A 663 -22.60 8.85 -39.24
N ASN A 664 -23.33 7.76 -39.49
CA ASN A 664 -24.69 7.79 -40.04
C ASN A 664 -25.73 7.42 -38.97
N ILE A 665 -27.03 7.39 -39.31
CA ILE A 665 -28.12 7.10 -38.37
C ILE A 665 -28.04 5.70 -37.72
N THR A 666 -27.29 4.77 -38.31
CA THR A 666 -27.13 3.40 -37.77
C THR A 666 -26.02 3.26 -36.73
N TRP A 667 -25.14 4.26 -36.55
CA TRP A 667 -24.08 4.21 -35.53
C TRP A 667 -24.68 4.36 -34.12
N PRO A 668 -24.18 3.67 -33.08
CA PRO A 668 -24.56 3.96 -31.69
C PRO A 668 -24.24 5.41 -31.27
N ASP A 669 -24.91 5.92 -30.23
CA ASP A 669 -24.64 7.26 -29.66
C ASP A 669 -23.29 7.33 -28.90
N THR A 670 -22.71 6.18 -28.55
CA THR A 670 -21.34 6.07 -28.02
C THR A 670 -20.63 4.93 -28.73
N VAL A 671 -19.49 5.26 -29.33
CA VAL A 671 -18.59 4.32 -30.02
C VAL A 671 -17.16 4.60 -29.54
N TYR A 672 -16.20 3.74 -29.85
CA TYR A 672 -14.87 3.79 -29.25
C TYR A 672 -13.79 3.79 -30.32
N TYR A 673 -12.79 4.67 -30.20
CA TYR A 673 -11.54 4.54 -30.95
C TYR A 673 -10.54 3.76 -30.10
N ASN A 674 -9.88 2.77 -30.69
CA ASN A 674 -8.89 1.95 -29.99
C ASN A 674 -7.77 1.53 -30.96
N SER A 675 -6.77 0.84 -30.41
CA SER A 675 -5.82 0.08 -31.24
C SER A 675 -6.46 -1.23 -31.70
N PHE A 676 -6.18 -1.65 -32.93
CA PHE A 676 -6.61 -2.92 -33.49
C PHE A 676 -5.94 -4.12 -32.79
N THR A 677 -4.68 -3.95 -32.34
CA THR A 677 -3.84 -5.01 -31.77
C THR A 677 -3.83 -5.05 -30.25
N HIS A 678 -3.98 -3.90 -29.58
CA HIS A 678 -3.86 -3.77 -28.12
C HIS A 678 -5.15 -3.25 -27.50
N ALA A 679 -5.56 -3.85 -26.39
CA ALA A 679 -6.68 -3.37 -25.60
C ALA A 679 -6.31 -2.11 -24.79
N ASN A 680 -7.34 -1.35 -24.40
CA ASN A 680 -7.30 -0.23 -23.47
C ASN A 680 -6.24 0.83 -23.84
N MET A 681 -6.24 1.26 -25.11
CA MET A 681 -5.37 2.33 -25.61
C MET A 681 -6.11 3.63 -25.94
N GLY A 682 -7.41 3.57 -26.24
CA GLY A 682 -8.22 4.72 -26.64
C GLY A 682 -9.47 4.89 -25.79
N TRP A 683 -10.45 5.66 -26.29
CA TRP A 683 -11.61 6.06 -25.50
C TRP A 683 -12.84 6.45 -26.35
N LYS A 684 -13.78 7.15 -25.73
CA LYS A 684 -15.15 7.38 -26.22
C LYS A 684 -15.24 8.45 -27.30
N ILE A 685 -16.07 8.15 -28.30
CA ILE A 685 -16.66 9.07 -29.26
C ILE A 685 -18.16 9.11 -28.99
N HIS A 686 -18.66 10.27 -28.59
CA HIS A 686 -20.08 10.57 -28.50
C HIS A 686 -20.58 11.00 -29.88
N ILE A 687 -21.56 10.27 -30.43
CA ILE A 687 -22.17 10.56 -31.74
C ILE A 687 -23.48 11.32 -31.49
N ILE A 688 -23.60 12.53 -32.05
CA ILE A 688 -24.70 13.46 -31.74
C ILE A 688 -25.40 14.02 -32.98
N ASP A 689 -26.66 14.42 -32.85
CA ASP A 689 -27.39 15.11 -33.94
C ASP A 689 -27.11 16.61 -33.97
N SER A 690 -26.82 17.22 -32.82
CA SER A 690 -26.56 18.66 -32.72
C SER A 690 -25.66 19.04 -31.53
N PHE A 691 -24.67 19.87 -31.81
CA PHE A 691 -23.80 20.49 -30.80
C PHE A 691 -24.54 21.44 -29.83
N SER A 692 -25.79 21.84 -30.13
CA SER A 692 -26.63 22.64 -29.22
C SER A 692 -26.86 21.94 -27.88
N ASN A 693 -27.06 20.62 -27.91
CA ASN A 693 -27.51 19.87 -26.73
C ASN A 693 -26.38 19.69 -25.71
N VAL A 694 -25.13 19.66 -26.18
CA VAL A 694 -23.93 19.58 -25.34
C VAL A 694 -23.78 20.83 -24.45
N ARG A 695 -24.14 22.02 -24.96
CA ARG A 695 -24.10 23.26 -24.17
C ARG A 695 -25.12 23.28 -23.03
N ASN A 696 -26.32 22.73 -23.23
CA ASN A 696 -27.36 22.71 -22.20
C ASN A 696 -26.97 21.83 -21.01
N ASN A 697 -26.31 20.68 -21.26
CA ASN A 697 -25.82 19.80 -20.19
C ASN A 697 -24.61 20.37 -19.42
N ALA A 698 -23.95 21.41 -19.91
CA ALA A 698 -22.98 22.17 -19.11
C ALA A 698 -23.69 23.11 -18.13
N ILE A 699 -24.79 23.75 -18.53
CA ILE A 699 -25.54 24.71 -17.72
C ILE A 699 -26.27 24.02 -16.56
N THR A 700 -26.85 22.84 -16.77
CA THR A 700 -27.52 22.07 -15.70
C THR A 700 -26.58 21.65 -14.57
N ASN A 701 -25.29 21.44 -14.86
CA ASN A 701 -24.29 21.09 -13.84
C ASN A 701 -23.78 22.31 -13.04
N VAL A 702 -23.96 23.54 -13.54
CA VAL A 702 -23.63 24.78 -12.80
C VAL A 702 -24.79 25.25 -11.91
N VAL A 703 -26.03 24.87 -12.22
CA VAL A 703 -27.23 25.23 -11.43
C VAL A 703 -27.74 24.03 -10.62
N SER A 704 -26.85 23.44 -9.80
CA SER A 704 -27.20 22.46 -8.76
C SER A 704 -26.81 22.92 -7.35
N MET A 705 -26.93 24.23 -7.08
CA MET A 705 -27.00 24.71 -5.69
C MET A 705 -28.17 24.02 -4.95
N PRO A 706 -28.03 23.74 -3.63
CA PRO A 706 -28.97 22.91 -2.92
C PRO A 706 -30.31 23.63 -2.70
N ILE A 707 -31.33 23.27 -3.49
CA ILE A 707 -32.73 23.69 -3.33
C ILE A 707 -33.29 23.39 -1.92
N LYS A 708 -32.66 22.46 -1.19
CA LYS A 708 -32.94 22.19 0.24
C LYS A 708 -32.72 23.43 1.14
N LEU A 709 -31.77 24.31 0.82
CA LEU A 709 -31.46 25.48 1.66
C LEU A 709 -32.53 26.58 1.54
N THR A 710 -33.03 26.83 0.33
CA THR A 710 -34.13 27.78 0.10
C THR A 710 -35.46 27.26 0.64
N LEU A 711 -35.74 25.95 0.55
CA LEU A 711 -36.92 25.37 1.21
C LEU A 711 -36.87 25.50 2.73
N MET A 712 -35.73 25.22 3.37
CA MET A 712 -35.57 25.43 4.82
C MET A 712 -35.76 26.90 5.22
N LEU A 713 -35.22 27.85 4.46
CA LEU A 713 -35.37 29.27 4.76
C LEU A 713 -36.85 29.71 4.71
N TYR A 714 -37.61 29.20 3.73
CA TYR A 714 -39.06 29.45 3.67
C TYR A 714 -39.82 28.77 4.82
N CYS A 715 -39.46 27.55 5.23
CA CYS A 715 -40.05 26.91 6.41
C CYS A 715 -39.80 27.72 7.69
N PHE A 716 -38.56 28.18 7.94
CA PHE A 716 -38.25 29.00 9.11
C PHE A 716 -39.00 30.34 9.11
N ILE A 717 -39.12 31.01 7.96
CA ILE A 717 -39.90 32.26 7.85
C ILE A 717 -41.40 32.01 8.08
N PHE A 718 -41.94 30.86 7.66
CA PHE A 718 -43.34 30.51 7.89
C PHE A 718 -43.62 30.18 9.37
N VAL A 719 -42.77 29.38 10.01
CA VAL A 719 -42.87 29.06 11.45
C VAL A 719 -42.71 30.31 12.31
N ALA A 720 -41.74 31.18 12.01
CA ALA A 720 -41.53 32.44 12.73
C ALA A 720 -42.76 33.38 12.67
N LYS A 721 -43.49 33.39 11.54
CA LYS A 721 -44.74 34.15 11.41
C LYS A 721 -45.91 33.54 12.17
N VAL A 722 -46.00 32.21 12.26
CA VAL A 722 -47.05 31.54 13.06
C VAL A 722 -46.81 31.75 14.56
N MET A 723 -45.55 31.75 15.01
CA MET A 723 -45.18 31.98 16.42
C MET A 723 -45.23 33.45 16.89
N HIS A 724 -45.61 34.39 16.02
CA HIS A 724 -45.87 35.80 16.37
C HIS A 724 -47.36 36.19 16.18
N GLY A 725 -48.26 35.19 16.08
CA GLY A 725 -49.69 35.38 15.82
C GLY A 725 -50.62 34.60 16.76
N LEU A 726 -50.11 34.13 17.89
CA LEU A 726 -50.79 33.39 18.95
C LEU A 726 -50.27 33.85 20.33
#